data_AF-A0A9R1RBB5-F1
#
_entry.id   AF-A0A9R1RBB5-F1
#
_cell.length_a   1.000
_cell.length_b   1.000
_cell.length_c   1.000
_cell.angle_alpha   90.00
_cell.angle_beta   90.00
_cell.angle_gamma   90.00
#
_symmetry.space_group_name_H-M   'P 1'
#
loop_
_entity.id
_entity.type
_entity.pdbx_description
1 polymer ?
#
loop_
_entity_poly.entity_id
_entity_poly.type
_entity_poly.pdbx_seq_one_letter_code
_entity_poly.pdbx_strand_id
1 'polypeptide(L)'
;MDSAASLLEAYRRDRRRLLGFLLSSAGGRAVDLSRVDLDAVSADYALDCVASGAQFDASEATRRYFDDRRYPIMTSSPSGNSYFLLSRPEGSGSPPKKVAPDIGPEPPAEENSSRARKHSDSFKVAVNIQGASYVLKDLSLANTSPRQAKEMDLLSLGLPRLNAELSDDDLRETAYEVLLASLFVSGKMYFAEEKREKKPKFLKGLRSKTEGSNSVPQMENYYTHHLDLIRVQMEISESMDTLAKRALRRIGSKMVQGQLDVPCIALQLLSSVGKFDFPTERLRVQWQRRQVNVLEELLLFSASHECNMSETLRIVLSKLKNTEDWVVSVPDGRIEVLTIIERYNTRLSTASKKFGLKGETYHWTQSYHFNSRLYEKLLSSVFDILEDGQLVEEADEILETMKLTWPILGITQKLHDALYAWVLFQKFAQTREILLLKQTDLQIQKLQLHNNVREAELYMDSFVCSVEGFGSNGALNLVDSALLKINMWCRRQLKNYHLYFSQANCSIFESMLNLVLLSAANLNDDDEESMLIGTPPGSSAESTLIHILVVRSIQVAYKHALIAADGQSKAEFKHPLILLASELKLLVEKECSAFSPVLHKYYPEAGRVALTVFHLLYGQQLELFLEGTDHSENLKEILGASSSFELCIAQKLYSMYGEAAGSSLSNFLKPYMIDRFSSSIILQWLHAQHENVLEWTKRTIEIEDWEPLSVHRKLATSMVEVFRIVEETIDQFFNSSLPLDIVHLRSLLIGITSSLQVYLLHMENQQGF
;
A
#
# COMPACT_ATOMS: atom_id res chain seq x y z
N MET A 1 3.98 16.41 -3.29
CA MET A 1 2.94 17.21 -4.02
C MET A 1 3.26 17.31 -5.52
N ASP A 2 4.29 16.58 -5.97
CA ASP A 2 4.96 16.82 -7.26
C ASP A 2 4.30 16.07 -8.43
N SER A 3 3.56 14.99 -8.16
CA SER A 3 2.77 14.27 -9.16
C SER A 3 1.61 15.10 -9.73
N ALA A 4 0.95 15.92 -8.89
CA ALA A 4 -0.17 16.74 -9.33
C ALA A 4 0.28 17.89 -10.25
N ALA A 5 1.46 18.47 -10.00
CA ALA A 5 2.03 19.51 -10.85
C ALA A 5 2.45 18.96 -12.22
N SER A 6 3.07 17.78 -12.26
CA SER A 6 3.48 17.10 -13.50
C SER A 6 2.29 16.74 -14.40
N LEU A 7 1.20 16.20 -13.83
CA LEU A 7 -0.04 15.90 -14.57
C LEU A 7 -0.70 17.15 -15.15
N LEU A 8 -0.67 18.26 -14.42
CA LEU A 8 -1.28 19.52 -14.86
C LEU A 8 -0.49 20.14 -16.04
N GLU A 9 0.84 20.02 -16.02
CA GLU A 9 1.69 20.44 -17.14
C GLU A 9 1.52 19.56 -18.37
N ALA A 10 1.38 18.24 -18.20
CA ALA A 10 1.07 17.31 -19.30
C ALA A 10 -0.29 17.66 -19.93
N TYR A 11 -1.34 17.85 -19.11
CA TYR A 11 -2.66 18.24 -19.58
C TYR A 11 -2.66 19.57 -20.33
N ARG A 12 -1.95 20.59 -19.83
CA ARG A 12 -1.78 21.88 -20.53
C ARG A 12 -1.06 21.73 -21.87
N ARG A 13 -0.05 20.86 -21.95
CA ARG A 13 0.69 20.60 -23.18
C ARG A 13 -0.19 19.93 -24.23
N ASP A 14 -0.94 18.90 -23.84
CA ASP A 14 -1.78 18.13 -24.75
C ASP A 14 -2.99 18.94 -25.23
N ARG A 15 -3.61 19.70 -24.32
CA ARG A 15 -4.70 20.62 -24.66
C ARG A 15 -4.27 21.67 -25.70
N ARG A 16 -3.09 22.28 -25.54
CA ARG A 16 -2.55 23.25 -26.51
C ARG A 16 -2.29 22.63 -27.88
N ARG A 17 -1.76 21.40 -27.92
CA ARG A 17 -1.56 20.66 -29.18
C ARG A 17 -2.88 20.36 -29.88
N LEU A 18 -3.89 19.92 -29.13
CA LEU A 18 -5.21 19.60 -29.67
C LEU A 18 -5.92 20.84 -30.23
N LEU A 19 -5.93 21.95 -29.48
CA LEU A 19 -6.51 23.21 -29.96
C LEU A 19 -5.75 23.76 -31.18
N GLY A 20 -4.42 23.69 -31.17
CA GLY A 20 -3.61 24.04 -32.33
C GLY A 20 -3.95 23.20 -33.57
N PHE A 21 -4.16 21.89 -33.39
CA PHE A 21 -4.57 20.99 -34.47
C PHE A 21 -5.98 21.33 -35.01
N LEU A 22 -6.96 21.48 -34.12
CA LEU A 22 -8.36 21.80 -34.51
C LEU A 22 -8.44 23.10 -35.29
N LEU A 23 -7.78 24.15 -34.80
CA LEU A 23 -7.76 25.47 -35.44
C LEU A 23 -6.94 25.50 -36.73
N SER A 24 -5.98 24.58 -36.90
CA SER A 24 -5.26 24.41 -38.17
C SER A 24 -6.10 23.69 -39.24
N SER A 25 -7.09 22.90 -38.82
CA SER A 25 -7.95 22.10 -39.71
C SER A 25 -9.22 22.84 -40.17
N ALA A 26 -9.64 23.87 -39.43
CA ALA A 26 -10.79 24.71 -39.76
C ALA A 26 -10.45 25.82 -40.75
N GLY A 27 -10.55 25.53 -42.05
CA GLY A 27 -10.94 26.51 -43.09
C GLY A 27 -10.01 27.69 -43.40
N GLY A 28 -9.14 27.51 -44.39
CA GLY A 28 -8.94 28.48 -45.49
C GLY A 28 -7.92 29.63 -45.33
N ARG A 29 -7.57 30.08 -44.12
CA ARG A 29 -6.43 30.99 -43.90
C ARG A 29 -5.72 30.63 -42.60
N ALA A 30 -4.40 30.51 -42.66
CA ALA A 30 -3.56 30.27 -41.49
C ALA A 30 -3.81 31.37 -40.45
N VAL A 31 -4.57 31.05 -39.40
CA VAL A 31 -4.69 31.91 -38.23
C VAL A 31 -3.31 31.92 -37.56
N ASP A 32 -2.70 33.10 -37.43
CA ASP A 32 -1.43 33.25 -36.73
C ASP A 32 -1.66 33.07 -35.21
N LEU A 33 -1.57 31.81 -34.77
CA LEU A 33 -1.75 31.41 -33.37
C LEU A 33 -0.59 31.85 -32.47
N SER A 34 0.48 32.46 -33.00
CA SER A 34 1.66 32.88 -32.22
C SER A 34 1.33 33.96 -31.17
N ARG A 35 0.22 34.68 -31.34
CA ARG A 35 -0.25 35.76 -30.45
C ARG A 35 -1.44 35.38 -29.57
N VAL A 36 -1.93 34.14 -29.66
CA VAL A 36 -3.11 33.69 -28.91
C VAL A 36 -2.67 32.83 -27.73
N ASP A 37 -3.08 33.21 -26.52
CA ASP A 37 -2.89 32.35 -25.34
C ASP A 37 -3.89 31.18 -25.39
N LEU A 38 -3.44 30.05 -25.93
CA LEU A 38 -4.25 28.83 -26.04
C LEU A 38 -4.71 28.31 -24.67
N ASP A 39 -4.05 28.68 -23.57
CA ASP A 39 -4.49 28.31 -22.21
C ASP A 39 -5.73 29.08 -21.76
N ALA A 40 -6.09 30.17 -22.45
CA ALA A 40 -7.25 31.01 -22.17
C ALA A 40 -8.33 30.95 -23.27
N VAL A 41 -8.34 29.93 -24.14
CA VAL A 41 -9.30 29.76 -25.25
C VAL A 41 -10.41 28.75 -24.90
N SER A 42 -11.68 29.06 -25.19
CA SER A 42 -12.80 28.11 -25.02
C SER A 42 -12.73 27.00 -26.08
N ALA A 43 -12.71 25.75 -25.63
CA ALA A 43 -12.65 24.58 -26.52
C ALA A 43 -13.96 24.38 -27.27
N ASP A 44 -15.10 24.64 -26.62
CA ASP A 44 -16.43 24.51 -27.22
C ASP A 44 -16.61 25.54 -28.34
N TYR A 45 -16.17 26.78 -28.14
CA TYR A 45 -16.17 27.78 -29.20
C TYR A 45 -15.26 27.39 -30.38
N ALA A 46 -14.09 26.83 -30.12
CA ALA A 46 -13.20 26.34 -31.17
C ALA A 46 -13.87 25.19 -31.97
N LEU A 47 -14.56 24.27 -31.30
CA LEU A 47 -15.30 23.17 -31.93
C LEU A 47 -16.52 23.68 -32.72
N ASP A 48 -17.25 24.67 -32.20
CA ASP A 48 -18.36 25.32 -32.91
C ASP A 48 -17.87 26.01 -34.19
N CYS A 49 -16.72 26.70 -34.14
CA CYS A 49 -16.11 27.30 -35.33
C CYS A 49 -15.71 26.23 -36.36
N VAL A 50 -15.15 25.10 -35.91
CA VAL A 50 -14.80 23.97 -36.79
C VAL A 50 -16.07 23.35 -37.41
N ALA A 51 -17.11 23.12 -36.61
CA ALA A 51 -18.35 22.48 -37.05
C ALA A 51 -19.18 23.37 -37.98
N SER A 52 -19.20 24.68 -37.73
CA SER A 52 -19.92 25.67 -38.55
C SER A 52 -19.11 26.20 -39.74
N GLY A 53 -17.80 25.91 -39.80
CA GLY A 53 -16.88 26.48 -40.78
C GLY A 53 -16.65 28.00 -40.61
N ALA A 54 -17.01 28.56 -39.46
CA ALA A 54 -16.88 29.99 -39.17
C ALA A 54 -15.43 30.37 -38.86
N GLN A 55 -15.07 31.63 -39.13
CA GLN A 55 -13.75 32.17 -38.80
C GLN A 55 -13.56 32.22 -37.29
N PHE A 56 -12.44 31.68 -36.81
CA PHE A 56 -12.07 31.73 -35.40
C PHE A 56 -11.68 33.16 -34.96
N ASP A 57 -12.40 33.71 -33.97
CA ASP A 57 -12.07 34.98 -33.31
C ASP A 57 -11.47 34.71 -31.93
N ALA A 58 -10.17 35.04 -31.77
CA ALA A 58 -9.45 34.83 -30.53
C ALA A 58 -10.00 35.66 -29.35
N SER A 59 -10.58 36.84 -29.62
CA SER A 59 -11.12 37.72 -28.58
C SER A 59 -12.41 37.17 -27.99
N GLU A 60 -13.31 36.69 -28.86
CA GLU A 60 -14.56 36.03 -28.45
C GLU A 60 -14.28 34.66 -27.80
N ALA A 61 -13.30 33.91 -28.32
CA ALA A 61 -12.89 32.63 -27.73
C ALA A 61 -12.35 32.78 -26.30
N THR A 62 -11.61 33.86 -26.04
CA THR A 62 -11.07 34.19 -24.72
C THR A 62 -12.18 34.67 -23.79
N ARG A 63 -13.09 35.50 -24.28
CA ARG A 63 -14.26 35.95 -23.52
C ARG A 63 -15.10 34.75 -23.07
N ARG A 64 -15.46 33.85 -23.99
CA ARG A 64 -16.22 32.64 -23.66
C ARG A 64 -15.50 31.75 -22.66
N TYR A 65 -14.18 31.59 -22.77
CA TYR A 65 -13.42 30.82 -21.77
C TYR A 65 -13.59 31.35 -20.34
N PHE A 66 -13.60 32.67 -20.16
CA PHE A 66 -13.80 33.28 -18.85
C PHE A 66 -15.27 33.29 -18.42
N ASP A 67 -16.21 33.37 -19.37
CA ASP A 67 -17.65 33.27 -19.10
C ASP A 67 -18.04 31.82 -18.71
N ASP A 68 -17.54 30.81 -19.41
CA ASP A 68 -17.70 29.37 -19.11
C ASP A 68 -17.08 29.00 -17.75
N ARG A 69 -16.10 29.77 -17.28
CA ARG A 69 -15.52 29.63 -15.93
C ARG A 69 -16.40 30.17 -14.82
N ARG A 70 -17.29 31.10 -15.14
CA ARG A 70 -18.19 31.77 -14.17
C ARG A 70 -19.52 31.03 -14.00
N TYR A 71 -19.89 30.16 -14.95
CA TYR A 71 -21.15 29.44 -14.94
C TYR A 71 -20.95 27.94 -15.22
N PRO A 72 -21.68 27.04 -14.56
CA PRO A 72 -21.58 25.60 -14.84
C PRO A 72 -22.00 25.30 -16.28
N ILE A 73 -21.21 24.49 -16.99
CA ILE A 73 -21.46 24.10 -18.38
C ILE A 73 -22.82 23.40 -18.46
N MET A 74 -23.74 23.98 -19.23
CA MET A 74 -25.07 23.44 -19.47
C MET A 74 -25.08 22.68 -20.80
N THR A 75 -25.44 21.40 -20.77
CA THR A 75 -25.77 20.65 -21.97
C THR A 75 -27.30 20.54 -22.07
N SER A 76 -27.88 21.19 -23.07
CA SER A 76 -29.31 21.08 -23.38
C SER A 76 -29.56 19.85 -24.23
N SER A 77 -29.80 18.71 -23.57
CA SER A 77 -30.35 17.52 -24.22
C SER A 77 -31.87 17.62 -24.32
N PRO A 78 -32.52 17.04 -25.36
CA PRO A 78 -33.97 16.90 -25.41
C PRO A 78 -34.57 16.11 -24.23
N SER A 79 -33.75 15.44 -23.42
CA SER A 79 -34.16 14.75 -22.18
C SER A 79 -34.09 15.63 -20.91
N GLY A 80 -33.76 16.92 -21.04
CA GLY A 80 -33.62 17.87 -19.92
C GLY A 80 -32.17 18.37 -19.74
N ASN A 81 -32.02 19.53 -19.07
CA ASN A 81 -30.73 20.19 -18.86
C ASN A 81 -29.87 19.40 -17.85
N SER A 82 -28.68 18.94 -18.28
CA SER A 82 -27.68 18.31 -17.41
C SER A 82 -26.61 19.32 -16.97
N TYR A 83 -26.27 19.28 -15.67
CA TYR A 83 -25.21 20.08 -15.06
C TYR A 83 -24.00 19.20 -14.73
N PHE A 84 -22.79 19.67 -15.06
CA PHE A 84 -21.55 19.05 -14.58
C PHE A 84 -21.03 19.81 -13.36
N LEU A 85 -20.98 19.15 -12.20
CA LEU A 85 -20.31 19.69 -11.02
C LEU A 85 -18.81 19.39 -11.08
N LEU A 86 -17.96 20.37 -10.74
CA LEU A 86 -16.50 20.25 -10.67
C LEU A 86 -15.99 19.31 -9.54
N SER A 87 -16.90 18.68 -8.79
CA SER A 87 -16.58 17.71 -7.74
C SER A 87 -16.59 16.29 -8.30
N ARG A 88 -15.59 15.49 -7.90
CA ARG A 88 -15.46 14.06 -8.23
C ARG A 88 -16.81 13.34 -8.08
N PRO A 89 -17.35 12.71 -9.14
CA PRO A 89 -18.65 12.03 -9.06
C PRO A 89 -18.66 10.89 -8.04
N GLU A 90 -17.51 10.31 -7.74
CA GLU A 90 -17.34 9.24 -6.74
C GLU A 90 -17.51 9.71 -5.29
N GLY A 91 -17.44 11.03 -5.03
CA GLY A 91 -17.59 11.62 -3.68
C GLY A 91 -18.88 12.40 -3.48
N SER A 92 -19.69 12.59 -4.53
CA SER A 92 -20.98 13.28 -4.44
C SER A 92 -22.06 12.21 -4.32
N GLY A 93 -22.59 12.04 -3.11
CA GLY A 93 -23.72 11.13 -2.87
C GLY A 93 -24.93 11.47 -3.74
N SER A 94 -25.93 10.59 -3.72
CA SER A 94 -27.18 10.79 -4.47
C SER A 94 -27.79 12.18 -4.21
N PRO A 95 -28.34 12.87 -5.23
CA PRO A 95 -28.97 14.16 -5.04
C PRO A 95 -30.07 14.08 -3.97
N PRO A 96 -30.27 15.13 -3.16
CA PRO A 96 -31.25 15.10 -2.08
C PRO A 96 -32.66 14.84 -2.64
N LYS A 97 -33.28 13.74 -2.24
CA LYS A 97 -34.65 13.35 -2.64
C LYS A 97 -35.75 14.13 -1.91
N LYS A 98 -35.41 15.21 -1.21
CA LYS A 98 -36.36 16.02 -0.44
C LYS A 98 -36.44 17.43 -1.02
N VAL A 99 -37.67 17.86 -1.31
CA VAL A 99 -37.99 19.26 -1.62
C VAL A 99 -37.48 20.14 -0.48
N ALA A 100 -36.88 21.28 -0.83
CA ALA A 100 -36.39 22.24 0.15
C ALA A 100 -37.54 22.67 1.08
N PRO A 101 -37.33 22.79 2.41
CA PRO A 101 -38.38 23.23 3.31
C PRO A 101 -38.75 24.68 3.01
N ASP A 102 -40.05 24.97 2.95
CA ASP A 102 -40.57 26.33 2.82
C ASP A 102 -40.29 27.11 4.12
N ILE A 103 -39.60 28.25 4.01
CA ILE A 103 -39.27 29.10 5.14
C ILE A 103 -40.48 30.00 5.42
N GLY A 104 -41.36 29.53 6.31
CA GLY A 104 -42.38 30.34 6.99
C GLY A 104 -41.97 30.68 8.42
N PRO A 105 -42.46 31.79 9.01
CA PRO A 105 -41.97 32.29 10.29
C PRO A 105 -42.47 31.45 11.48
N GLU A 106 -41.56 31.10 12.40
CA GLU A 106 -41.86 30.44 13.68
C GLU A 106 -42.81 31.24 14.57
N PRO A 107 -43.71 30.55 15.28
CA PRO A 107 -43.90 30.82 16.71
C PRO A 107 -44.12 29.51 17.53
N PRO A 108 -44.31 29.58 18.87
CA PRO A 108 -43.33 29.24 19.89
C PRO A 108 -43.54 27.83 20.50
N ALA A 109 -42.55 27.43 21.31
CA ALA A 109 -42.44 26.14 21.99
C ALA A 109 -43.64 25.77 22.87
N GLU A 110 -44.17 24.55 22.70
CA GLU A 110 -44.91 23.80 23.71
C GLU A 110 -44.62 22.29 23.63
N GLU A 111 -44.83 21.64 24.77
CA GLU A 111 -44.28 20.37 25.22
C GLU A 111 -44.97 19.11 24.65
N ASN A 112 -44.15 18.05 24.57
CA ASN A 112 -44.47 16.62 24.73
C ASN A 112 -45.19 15.79 23.64
N SER A 113 -44.62 14.58 23.50
CA SER A 113 -45.20 13.32 23.00
C SER A 113 -45.19 13.03 21.49
N SER A 114 -44.15 12.35 21.01
CA SER A 114 -44.21 10.89 20.75
C SER A 114 -42.88 10.36 20.21
N ARG A 115 -42.43 9.28 20.85
CA ARG A 115 -41.12 8.64 20.68
C ARG A 115 -41.14 7.76 19.43
N ALA A 116 -40.61 8.24 18.30
CA ALA A 116 -40.23 7.37 17.20
C ALA A 116 -38.85 6.77 17.51
N ARG A 117 -38.83 5.49 17.90
CA ARG A 117 -37.64 4.71 18.29
C ARG A 117 -36.62 4.65 17.15
N LYS A 118 -35.37 5.06 17.46
CA LYS A 118 -34.17 4.82 16.65
C LYS A 118 -33.72 3.36 16.84
N HIS A 119 -33.97 2.49 15.86
CA HIS A 119 -33.47 1.10 15.86
C HIS A 119 -32.00 0.97 15.40
N SER A 120 -31.34 2.06 14.98
CA SER A 120 -30.00 2.00 14.36
C SER A 120 -28.81 2.21 15.30
N ASP A 121 -29.03 2.65 16.54
CA ASP A 121 -27.93 3.07 17.43
C ASP A 121 -27.41 1.93 18.32
N SER A 122 -28.18 0.85 18.55
CA SER A 122 -27.75 -0.27 19.42
C SER A 122 -26.69 -1.17 18.77
N PHE A 123 -26.76 -1.40 17.44
CA PHE A 123 -25.83 -2.28 16.72
C PHE A 123 -24.39 -1.72 16.65
N LYS A 124 -24.22 -0.40 16.78
CA LYS A 124 -22.90 0.28 16.76
C LYS A 124 -22.27 0.48 18.14
N VAL A 125 -23.06 0.50 19.21
CA VAL A 125 -22.59 0.79 20.58
C VAL A 125 -21.93 -0.43 21.25
N ALA A 126 -22.11 -1.63 20.69
CA ALA A 126 -21.53 -2.89 21.17
C ALA A 126 -20.00 -3.06 20.95
N VAL A 127 -19.27 -2.01 20.53
CA VAL A 127 -17.81 -2.07 20.31
C VAL A 127 -17.03 -1.26 21.37
N ASN A 128 -17.58 -1.12 22.58
CA ASN A 128 -16.76 -0.76 23.75
C ASN A 128 -16.24 -2.05 24.41
N ILE A 129 -15.31 -2.71 23.71
CA ILE A 129 -14.50 -3.77 24.31
C ILE A 129 -13.58 -3.10 25.34
N GLN A 130 -13.59 -3.58 26.59
CA GLN A 130 -12.62 -3.23 27.64
C GLN A 130 -11.23 -3.70 27.15
N GLY A 131 -10.54 -2.83 26.42
CA GLY A 131 -9.31 -3.12 25.65
C GLY A 131 -9.24 -2.43 24.28
N ALA A 132 -10.38 -2.00 23.73
CA ALA A 132 -10.46 -1.28 22.45
C ALA A 132 -10.54 0.25 22.57
N SER A 133 -10.58 0.83 23.77
CA SER A 133 -10.59 2.30 23.95
C SER A 133 -9.32 2.96 23.39
N TYR A 134 -8.19 2.23 23.37
CA TYR A 134 -6.95 2.68 22.75
C TYR A 134 -6.93 2.47 21.22
N VAL A 135 -7.65 1.48 20.70
CA VAL A 135 -7.73 1.17 19.25
C VAL A 135 -8.64 2.16 18.51
N LEU A 136 -9.58 2.81 19.20
CA LEU A 136 -10.37 3.90 18.63
C LEU A 136 -9.52 5.14 18.31
N LYS A 137 -8.40 5.37 19.03
CA LYS A 137 -7.43 6.42 18.66
C LYS A 137 -6.73 6.08 17.35
N ASP A 138 -6.36 4.83 17.12
CA ASP A 138 -5.71 4.39 15.86
C ASP A 138 -6.64 4.44 14.63
N LEU A 139 -7.95 4.26 14.81
CA LEU A 139 -8.93 4.36 13.73
C LEU A 139 -9.50 5.78 13.53
N SER A 140 -9.49 6.64 14.55
CA SER A 140 -9.74 8.08 14.35
C SER A 140 -8.66 8.74 13.46
N LEU A 141 -7.49 8.09 13.35
CA LEU A 141 -6.41 8.40 12.41
C LEU A 141 -6.53 7.69 11.05
N ALA A 142 -7.53 6.81 10.87
CA ALA A 142 -7.74 6.00 9.67
C ALA A 142 -8.98 6.37 8.83
N ASN A 143 -9.85 7.26 9.35
CA ASN A 143 -11.07 7.76 8.69
C ASN A 143 -10.97 9.22 8.20
N THR A 144 -9.77 9.76 8.11
CA THR A 144 -9.50 11.00 7.36
C THR A 144 -8.45 10.69 6.29
N SER A 145 -8.69 11.12 5.06
CA SER A 145 -7.65 11.24 4.03
C SER A 145 -6.52 12.11 4.61
N PRO A 146 -5.39 11.50 5.00
CA PRO A 146 -4.24 11.37 4.12
C PRO A 146 -3.49 10.03 4.35
N ARG A 147 -3.94 8.93 3.73
CA ARG A 147 -3.29 7.61 3.89
C ARG A 147 -1.91 7.52 3.20
N GLN A 148 -1.71 8.20 2.07
CA GLN A 148 -0.42 8.19 1.37
C GLN A 148 0.68 8.96 2.13
N ALA A 149 0.35 10.01 2.87
CA ALA A 149 1.35 10.80 3.60
C ALA A 149 1.98 10.02 4.78
N LYS A 150 1.19 9.20 5.49
CA LYS A 150 1.69 8.38 6.61
C LYS A 150 2.41 7.10 6.19
N GLU A 151 2.15 6.60 4.99
CA GLU A 151 2.85 5.43 4.46
C GLU A 151 4.27 5.80 3.98
N MET A 152 4.45 7.04 3.49
CA MET A 152 5.77 7.59 3.15
C MET A 152 6.70 7.75 4.37
N ASP A 153 6.18 8.10 5.55
CA ASP A 153 7.01 8.23 6.76
C ASP A 153 7.61 6.87 7.20
N LEU A 154 6.93 5.75 6.90
CA LEU A 154 7.43 4.39 7.20
C LEU A 154 8.52 3.92 6.24
N LEU A 155 8.60 4.48 5.04
CA LEU A 155 9.61 4.17 4.03
C LEU A 155 10.79 5.15 4.08
N SER A 156 11.08 5.71 5.26
CA SER A 156 12.27 6.51 5.51
C SER A 156 13.13 5.88 6.61
N LEU A 157 14.46 5.82 6.40
CA LEU A 157 15.41 5.28 7.37
C LEU A 157 15.57 6.14 8.63
N GLY A 158 15.00 7.35 8.66
CA GLY A 158 15.21 8.30 9.76
C GLY A 158 16.60 8.96 9.74
N LEU A 159 17.27 8.99 8.58
CA LEU A 159 18.52 9.74 8.45
C LEU A 159 18.31 11.23 8.77
N PRO A 160 19.29 11.91 9.42
CA PRO A 160 19.26 13.36 9.63
C PRO A 160 18.86 14.12 8.37
N ARG A 161 17.95 15.08 8.50
CA ARG A 161 17.46 15.88 7.37
C ARG A 161 18.58 16.72 6.77
N LEU A 162 18.59 16.85 5.45
CA LEU A 162 19.51 17.75 4.76
C LEU A 162 19.09 19.20 5.03
N ASN A 163 20.06 20.07 5.27
CA ASN A 163 19.80 21.50 5.52
C ASN A 163 19.91 22.34 4.25
N ALA A 164 20.75 21.91 3.31
CA ALA A 164 20.86 22.48 1.98
C ALA A 164 19.65 22.09 1.13
N GLU A 165 19.26 22.99 0.23
CA GLU A 165 18.19 22.79 -0.76
C GLU A 165 18.67 21.84 -1.88
N LEU A 166 18.78 20.55 -1.58
CA LEU A 166 19.14 19.50 -2.54
C LEU A 166 17.90 18.68 -2.91
N SER A 167 17.63 18.59 -4.21
CA SER A 167 16.58 17.74 -4.77
C SER A 167 17.04 16.29 -4.91
N ASP A 168 16.09 15.41 -5.21
CA ASP A 168 16.39 14.00 -5.49
C ASP A 168 17.27 13.82 -6.74
N ASP A 169 17.03 14.64 -7.77
CA ASP A 169 17.85 14.73 -8.99
C ASP A 169 19.29 15.17 -8.65
N ASP A 170 19.44 16.16 -7.77
CA ASP A 170 20.74 16.65 -7.34
C ASP A 170 21.57 15.53 -6.67
N LEU A 171 20.95 14.72 -5.81
CA LEU A 171 21.59 13.58 -5.17
C LEU A 171 21.94 12.49 -6.18
N ARG A 172 21.04 12.19 -7.12
CA ARG A 172 21.25 11.19 -8.17
C ARG A 172 22.42 11.55 -9.07
N GLU A 173 22.45 12.79 -9.56
CA GLU A 173 23.53 13.23 -10.43
C GLU A 173 24.87 13.36 -9.67
N THR A 174 24.85 13.79 -8.40
CA THR A 174 26.06 13.81 -7.55
C THR A 174 26.60 12.41 -7.30
N ALA A 175 25.71 11.44 -7.06
CA ALA A 175 26.09 10.04 -6.87
C ALA A 175 26.77 9.47 -8.13
N TYR A 176 26.26 9.79 -9.32
CA TYR A 176 26.88 9.40 -10.59
C TYR A 176 28.27 10.03 -10.78
N GLU A 177 28.45 11.29 -10.40
CA GLU A 177 29.77 11.96 -10.43
C GLU A 177 30.78 11.30 -9.48
N VAL A 178 30.34 10.85 -8.30
CA VAL A 178 31.18 10.07 -7.38
C VAL A 178 31.59 8.74 -8.00
N LEU A 179 30.67 8.03 -8.67
CA LEU A 179 30.98 6.80 -9.38
C LEU A 179 32.01 7.00 -10.49
N LEU A 180 31.86 8.05 -11.30
CA LEU A 180 32.82 8.40 -12.35
C LEU A 180 34.20 8.72 -11.77
N ALA A 181 34.26 9.48 -10.67
CA ALA A 181 35.50 9.80 -9.99
C ALA A 181 36.19 8.54 -9.44
N SER A 182 35.42 7.63 -8.82
CA SER A 182 35.91 6.32 -8.37
C SER A 182 36.50 5.47 -9.49
N LEU A 183 35.80 5.37 -10.62
CA LEU A 183 36.28 4.64 -11.80
C LEU A 183 37.57 5.23 -12.35
N PHE A 184 37.64 6.55 -12.43
CA PHE A 184 38.83 7.28 -12.88
C PHE A 184 40.04 7.04 -11.96
N VAL A 185 39.88 7.18 -10.64
CA VAL A 185 40.99 6.99 -9.67
C VAL A 185 41.43 5.54 -9.58
N SER A 186 40.52 4.58 -9.75
CA SER A 186 40.86 3.16 -9.76
C SER A 186 41.70 2.72 -10.98
N GLY A 187 41.88 3.60 -11.98
CA GLY A 187 42.60 3.29 -13.23
C GLY A 187 41.87 2.31 -14.14
N LYS A 188 40.58 2.02 -13.86
CA LYS A 188 39.76 1.05 -14.61
C LYS A 188 39.13 1.64 -15.87
N MET A 189 39.15 2.97 -16.05
CA MET A 189 38.65 3.65 -17.24
C MET A 189 39.56 4.79 -17.68
N TYR A 190 39.91 4.80 -18.96
CA TYR A 190 40.51 5.94 -19.65
C TYR A 190 39.45 6.58 -20.54
N PHE A 191 39.08 7.80 -20.23
CA PHE A 191 38.11 8.51 -21.04
C PHE A 191 38.79 8.99 -22.34
N ALA A 192 38.53 8.34 -23.48
CA ALA A 192 39.13 8.65 -24.80
C ALA A 192 38.54 9.92 -25.45
N GLU A 193 39.33 10.67 -26.23
CA GLU A 193 38.85 11.83 -27.00
C GLU A 193 37.80 11.41 -28.04
N GLU A 194 36.60 11.98 -27.96
CA GLU A 194 35.73 12.03 -29.13
C GLU A 194 36.39 12.93 -30.17
N LYS A 195 37.07 12.30 -31.13
CA LYS A 195 37.39 12.97 -32.39
C LYS A 195 36.06 13.32 -33.04
N ARG A 196 35.71 14.62 -33.03
CA ARG A 196 34.58 15.22 -33.76
C ARG A 196 34.29 14.42 -35.04
N GLU A 197 33.23 13.61 -35.01
CA GLU A 197 32.75 12.92 -36.20
C GLU A 197 32.33 13.97 -37.22
N LYS A 198 33.10 14.10 -38.30
CA LYS A 198 32.70 14.82 -39.49
C LYS A 198 31.62 13.97 -40.18
N LYS A 199 30.37 14.45 -40.15
CA LYS A 199 29.20 14.11 -41.02
C LYS A 199 29.11 12.66 -41.53
N PRO A 200 28.02 11.91 -41.27
CA PRO A 200 27.89 10.55 -41.79
C PRO A 200 27.76 10.59 -43.31
N LYS A 201 28.76 10.07 -44.03
CA LYS A 201 28.65 9.77 -45.45
C LYS A 201 28.12 8.35 -45.61
N PHE A 202 26.90 8.27 -46.10
CA PHE A 202 26.26 7.05 -46.60
C PHE A 202 27.11 6.37 -47.69
N LEU A 203 27.17 5.04 -47.61
CA LEU A 203 27.53 4.02 -48.62
C LEU A 203 29.01 3.82 -49.05
N LYS A 204 29.57 2.68 -48.62
CA LYS A 204 30.33 1.65 -49.36
C LYS A 204 30.84 0.65 -48.31
N GLY A 205 30.64 -0.67 -48.37
CA GLY A 205 30.76 -1.58 -49.51
C GLY A 205 31.80 -2.63 -49.12
N LEU A 206 31.39 -3.90 -49.09
CA LEU A 206 32.10 -5.15 -48.74
C LEU A 206 33.64 -5.26 -48.97
N ARG A 207 34.25 -6.14 -48.13
CA ARG A 207 35.58 -6.84 -48.16
C ARG A 207 36.77 -6.11 -47.51
N SER A 208 37.73 -6.74 -46.81
CA SER A 208 38.09 -8.14 -46.49
C SER A 208 39.12 -8.17 -45.34
N LYS A 209 39.22 -9.31 -44.63
CA LYS A 209 40.23 -9.67 -43.62
C LYS A 209 41.66 -9.25 -43.98
N THR A 210 42.40 -8.70 -43.01
CA THR A 210 43.85 -8.97 -42.80
C THR A 210 44.19 -8.81 -41.32
N GLU A 211 44.91 -9.78 -40.76
CA GLU A 211 45.43 -9.85 -39.39
C GLU A 211 46.51 -8.78 -39.11
N GLY A 212 46.63 -8.34 -37.84
CA GLY A 212 47.81 -7.62 -37.36
C GLY A 212 47.61 -6.75 -36.10
N SER A 213 47.98 -7.31 -34.94
CA SER A 213 48.46 -6.66 -33.70
C SER A 213 47.66 -5.52 -33.04
N ASN A 214 47.01 -5.82 -31.91
CA ASN A 214 47.36 -5.31 -30.58
C ASN A 214 46.38 -5.88 -29.54
N SER A 215 46.90 -6.64 -28.59
CA SER A 215 46.13 -7.32 -27.54
C SER A 215 45.85 -6.41 -26.35
N VAL A 216 44.94 -5.44 -26.52
CA VAL A 216 44.11 -4.82 -25.45
C VAL A 216 42.84 -4.33 -26.16
N PRO A 217 41.66 -5.00 -26.02
CA PRO A 217 40.48 -4.28 -25.51
C PRO A 217 39.30 -5.18 -25.03
N GLN A 218 39.48 -6.08 -24.06
CA GLN A 218 38.30 -6.76 -23.43
C GLN A 218 37.84 -6.06 -22.16
N MET A 219 38.78 -5.61 -21.32
CA MET A 219 38.48 -5.00 -20.01
C MET A 219 38.00 -3.54 -20.11
N GLU A 220 38.43 -2.80 -21.13
CA GLU A 220 37.96 -1.42 -21.41
C GLU A 220 36.51 -1.37 -21.90
N ASN A 221 36.09 -2.37 -22.67
CA ASN A 221 34.71 -2.48 -23.16
C ASN A 221 33.73 -2.86 -22.06
N TYR A 222 34.18 -3.62 -21.05
CA TYR A 222 33.37 -4.05 -19.92
C TYR A 222 32.84 -2.85 -19.13
N TYR A 223 33.70 -1.99 -18.59
CA TYR A 223 33.24 -0.86 -17.77
C TYR A 223 32.49 0.22 -18.56
N THR A 224 32.81 0.38 -19.85
CA THR A 224 32.14 1.38 -20.70
C THR A 224 30.66 1.01 -20.93
N HIS A 225 30.37 -0.26 -21.25
CA HIS A 225 28.98 -0.72 -21.43
C HIS A 225 28.15 -0.61 -20.14
N HIS A 226 28.70 -1.09 -19.02
CA HIS A 226 28.01 -1.00 -17.72
C HIS A 226 27.81 0.45 -17.27
N LEU A 227 28.74 1.34 -17.57
CA LEU A 227 28.60 2.75 -17.23
C LEU A 227 27.50 3.43 -18.06
N ASP A 228 27.37 3.09 -19.34
CA ASP A 228 26.28 3.60 -20.18
C ASP A 228 24.92 3.05 -19.71
N LEU A 229 24.87 1.80 -19.26
CA LEU A 229 23.69 1.22 -18.62
C LEU A 229 23.33 1.95 -17.32
N ILE A 230 24.29 2.11 -16.40
CA ILE A 230 24.09 2.85 -15.14
C ILE A 230 23.64 4.29 -15.41
N ARG A 231 24.22 4.96 -16.42
CA ARG A 231 23.82 6.31 -16.84
C ARG A 231 22.33 6.36 -17.23
N VAL A 232 21.88 5.39 -18.02
CA VAL A 232 20.47 5.29 -18.44
C VAL A 232 19.56 4.98 -17.25
N GLN A 233 19.92 4.00 -16.42
CA GLN A 233 19.13 3.63 -15.23
C GLN A 233 19.05 4.76 -14.19
N MET A 234 20.08 5.61 -14.10
CA MET A 234 20.09 6.81 -13.26
C MET A 234 19.56 8.06 -13.97
N GLU A 235 18.97 7.94 -15.16
CA GLU A 235 18.40 9.05 -15.93
C GLU A 235 19.36 10.24 -16.16
N ILE A 236 20.67 9.96 -16.26
CA ILE A 236 21.69 10.99 -16.45
C ILE A 236 21.77 11.36 -17.93
N SER A 237 21.60 12.64 -18.25
CA SER A 237 21.70 13.11 -19.64
C SER A 237 23.11 12.94 -20.20
N GLU A 238 23.21 12.62 -21.50
CA GLU A 238 24.48 12.47 -22.21
C GLU A 238 25.34 13.74 -22.15
N SER A 239 24.72 14.92 -22.18
CA SER A 239 25.43 16.19 -22.02
C SER A 239 26.07 16.35 -20.64
N MET A 240 25.42 15.84 -19.59
CA MET A 240 25.95 15.92 -18.22
C MET A 240 27.04 14.88 -17.99
N ASP A 241 26.86 13.66 -18.51
CA ASP A 241 27.88 12.61 -18.47
C ASP A 241 29.16 13.04 -19.19
N THR A 242 29.05 13.51 -20.45
CA THR A 242 30.21 13.98 -21.22
C THR A 242 30.92 15.16 -20.54
N LEU A 243 30.18 16.05 -19.88
CA LEU A 243 30.73 17.16 -19.10
C LEU A 243 31.50 16.65 -17.88
N ALA A 244 30.92 15.74 -17.09
CA ALA A 244 31.55 15.17 -15.91
C ALA A 244 32.82 14.37 -16.28
N LYS A 245 32.75 13.52 -17.30
CA LYS A 245 33.91 12.79 -17.85
C LYS A 245 35.02 13.75 -18.30
N ARG A 246 34.68 14.83 -19.01
CA ARG A 246 35.66 15.84 -19.48
C ARG A 246 36.28 16.62 -18.32
N ALA A 247 35.48 16.99 -17.33
CA ALA A 247 35.92 17.68 -16.13
C ALA A 247 36.96 16.84 -15.37
N LEU A 248 36.62 15.58 -15.07
CA LEU A 248 37.50 14.62 -14.39
C LEU A 248 38.83 14.38 -15.14
N ARG A 249 38.80 14.31 -16.48
CA ARG A 249 40.03 14.23 -17.29
C ARG A 249 40.97 15.42 -17.06
N ARG A 250 40.44 16.66 -17.05
CA ARG A 250 41.25 17.89 -16.88
C ARG A 250 41.97 17.92 -15.51
N ILE A 251 41.49 17.16 -14.54
CA ILE A 251 42.00 17.10 -13.17
C ILE A 251 43.12 16.03 -13.01
N GLY A 252 43.28 15.13 -13.99
CA GLY A 252 43.85 13.79 -13.86
C GLY A 252 45.20 13.58 -13.16
N SER A 253 46.06 14.59 -12.99
CA SER A 253 47.30 14.48 -12.23
C SER A 253 47.18 14.91 -10.75
N LYS A 254 46.21 15.75 -10.40
CA LYS A 254 45.99 16.25 -9.02
C LYS A 254 45.15 15.29 -8.17
N MET A 255 44.21 14.56 -8.78
CA MET A 255 43.32 13.61 -8.08
C MET A 255 44.06 12.38 -7.52
N VAL A 256 45.12 11.92 -8.20
CA VAL A 256 45.76 10.62 -7.92
C VAL A 256 46.67 10.65 -6.69
N GLN A 257 47.05 11.83 -6.19
CA GLN A 257 48.01 11.99 -5.09
C GLN A 257 47.35 12.24 -3.72
N GLY A 258 46.03 12.52 -3.66
CA GLY A 258 45.31 12.86 -2.43
C GLY A 258 44.23 11.85 -2.04
N GLN A 259 43.81 11.86 -0.78
CA GLN A 259 42.65 11.10 -0.30
C GLN A 259 41.37 11.72 -0.89
N LEU A 260 40.58 10.93 -1.63
CA LEU A 260 39.41 11.40 -2.36
C LEU A 260 38.16 11.35 -1.49
N ASP A 261 37.47 12.48 -1.35
CA ASP A 261 36.18 12.63 -0.69
C ASP A 261 35.18 13.39 -1.59
N VAL A 262 33.90 13.40 -1.21
CA VAL A 262 32.84 14.04 -2.00
C VAL A 262 33.07 15.56 -2.17
N PRO A 263 33.46 16.33 -1.12
CA PRO A 263 33.79 17.74 -1.29
C PRO A 263 34.94 18.01 -2.27
N CYS A 264 35.98 17.16 -2.26
CA CYS A 264 37.11 17.26 -3.18
C CYS A 264 36.65 17.06 -4.63
N ILE A 265 35.78 16.08 -4.90
CA ILE A 265 35.19 15.88 -6.22
C ILE A 265 34.42 17.14 -6.66
N ALA A 266 33.54 17.66 -5.81
CA ALA A 266 32.73 18.83 -6.13
C ALA A 266 33.59 20.08 -6.41
N LEU A 267 34.63 20.31 -5.60
CA LEU A 267 35.59 21.39 -5.78
C LEU A 267 36.35 21.28 -7.11
N GLN A 268 36.81 20.08 -7.43
CA GLN A 268 37.57 19.85 -8.65
C GLN A 268 36.70 20.00 -9.89
N LEU A 269 35.46 19.52 -9.85
CA LEU A 269 34.45 19.78 -10.88
C LEU A 269 34.22 21.29 -11.06
N LEU A 270 34.00 22.03 -9.97
CA LEU A 270 33.86 23.49 -9.99
C LEU A 270 35.11 24.21 -10.53
N SER A 271 36.30 23.65 -10.38
CA SER A 271 37.55 24.25 -10.88
C SER A 271 37.78 24.00 -12.38
N SER A 272 37.27 22.88 -12.90
CA SER A 272 37.60 22.37 -14.24
C SER A 272 36.56 22.71 -15.31
N VAL A 273 35.33 23.04 -14.91
CA VAL A 273 34.22 23.35 -15.81
C VAL A 273 34.08 24.87 -16.02
N GLY A 274 34.17 25.28 -17.29
CA GLY A 274 34.07 26.66 -17.75
C GLY A 274 32.67 27.04 -18.25
N LYS A 275 32.45 28.33 -18.52
CA LYS A 275 31.14 28.84 -18.99
C LYS A 275 30.70 28.23 -20.33
N PHE A 276 31.67 27.98 -21.22
CA PHE A 276 31.43 27.45 -22.57
C PHE A 276 31.20 25.93 -22.62
N ASP A 277 31.31 25.22 -21.50
CA ASP A 277 31.06 23.78 -21.45
C ASP A 277 29.55 23.45 -21.41
N PHE A 278 28.67 24.45 -21.25
CA PHE A 278 27.21 24.28 -21.17
C PHE A 278 26.47 24.80 -22.41
N PRO A 279 25.39 24.13 -22.87
CA PRO A 279 24.59 24.59 -23.99
C PRO A 279 23.68 25.79 -23.63
N THR A 280 23.25 25.89 -22.36
CA THR A 280 22.37 26.97 -21.87
C THR A 280 22.84 27.46 -20.50
N GLU A 281 22.77 28.77 -20.28
CA GLU A 281 23.13 29.41 -19.00
C GLU A 281 22.34 28.85 -17.81
N ARG A 282 21.07 28.47 -18.03
CA ARG A 282 20.22 27.84 -17.01
C ARG A 282 20.81 26.55 -16.45
N LEU A 283 21.29 25.65 -17.32
CA LEU A 283 21.90 24.38 -16.92
C LEU A 283 23.20 24.61 -16.16
N ARG A 284 23.99 25.60 -16.57
CA ARG A 284 25.20 26.03 -15.84
C ARG A 284 24.88 26.49 -14.43
N VAL A 285 23.88 27.35 -14.27
CA VAL A 285 23.48 27.89 -12.97
C VAL A 285 22.90 26.79 -12.07
N GLN A 286 22.08 25.90 -12.62
CA GLN A 286 21.54 24.74 -11.90
C GLN A 286 22.67 23.81 -11.41
N TRP A 287 23.56 23.41 -12.32
CA TRP A 287 24.72 22.58 -11.99
C TRP A 287 25.62 23.22 -10.93
N GLN A 288 25.93 24.52 -11.08
CA GLN A 288 26.77 25.25 -10.12
C GLN A 288 26.10 25.34 -8.76
N ARG A 289 24.80 25.65 -8.72
CA ARG A 289 24.02 25.72 -7.47
C ARG A 289 24.02 24.38 -6.74
N ARG A 290 23.82 23.28 -7.46
CA ARG A 290 23.91 21.91 -6.91
C ARG A 290 25.28 21.65 -6.29
N GLN A 291 26.38 21.91 -7.02
CA GLN A 291 27.74 21.70 -6.50
C GLN A 291 28.02 22.54 -5.23
N VAL A 292 27.53 23.78 -5.19
CA VAL A 292 27.63 24.64 -3.99
C VAL A 292 26.78 24.10 -2.84
N ASN A 293 25.55 23.67 -3.10
CA ASN A 293 24.66 23.11 -2.08
C ASN A 293 25.24 21.81 -1.49
N VAL A 294 25.92 20.98 -2.30
CA VAL A 294 26.65 19.79 -1.82
C VAL A 294 27.79 20.18 -0.89
N LEU A 295 28.58 21.19 -1.26
CA LEU A 295 29.67 21.70 -0.40
C LEU A 295 29.13 22.35 0.88
N GLU A 296 28.02 23.07 0.80
CA GLU A 296 27.33 23.67 1.93
C GLU A 296 26.85 22.58 2.92
N GLU A 297 26.21 21.52 2.44
CA GLU A 297 25.78 20.40 3.27
C GLU A 297 26.96 19.72 3.98
N LEU A 298 28.02 19.41 3.22
CA LEU A 298 29.15 18.63 3.73
C LEU A 298 30.14 19.42 4.60
N LEU A 299 30.27 20.73 4.38
CA LEU A 299 31.28 21.54 5.07
C LEU A 299 30.70 22.45 6.15
N LEU A 300 29.44 22.91 6.03
CA LEU A 300 28.81 23.79 7.03
C LEU A 300 27.92 23.05 8.00
N PHE A 301 27.14 22.08 7.51
CA PHE A 301 26.12 21.40 8.31
C PHE A 301 26.58 20.04 8.88
N SER A 302 27.79 19.60 8.53
CA SER A 302 28.42 18.48 9.22
C SER A 302 28.60 18.82 10.71
N ALA A 303 28.29 17.88 11.60
CA ALA A 303 28.01 18.13 13.02
C ALA A 303 29.20 18.62 13.89
N SER A 304 30.29 19.12 13.31
CA SER A 304 31.42 19.64 14.07
C SER A 304 31.33 21.16 14.15
N HIS A 305 30.90 21.64 15.32
CA HIS A 305 30.94 23.06 15.68
C HIS A 305 32.36 23.62 15.87
N GLU A 306 33.41 22.88 15.50
CA GLU A 306 34.79 23.15 15.92
C GLU A 306 35.56 24.13 15.01
N CYS A 307 34.99 24.63 13.92
CA CYS A 307 35.75 25.50 13.02
C CYS A 307 35.33 26.97 13.07
N ASN A 308 36.22 27.81 13.64
CA ASN A 308 36.15 29.27 13.70
C ASN A 308 36.01 29.98 12.33
N MET A 309 36.07 29.26 11.20
CA MET A 309 35.90 29.82 9.84
C MET A 309 34.52 29.57 9.20
N SER A 310 33.53 29.05 9.95
CA SER A 310 32.18 28.77 9.42
C SER A 310 31.52 30.00 8.77
N GLU A 311 31.67 31.19 9.37
CA GLU A 311 31.11 32.44 8.81
C GLU A 311 31.76 32.83 7.48
N THR A 312 33.08 32.78 7.41
CA THR A 312 33.83 33.07 6.17
C THR A 312 33.44 32.09 5.06
N LEU A 313 33.30 30.81 5.40
CA LEU A 313 32.90 29.78 4.44
C LEU A 313 31.46 30.01 3.93
N ARG A 314 30.53 30.41 4.80
CA ARG A 314 29.15 30.78 4.42
C ARG A 314 29.11 31.97 3.46
N ILE A 315 29.91 33.00 3.73
CA ILE A 315 30.04 34.15 2.83
C ILE A 315 30.61 33.74 1.47
N VAL A 316 31.62 32.86 1.46
CA VAL A 316 32.27 32.41 0.22
C VAL A 316 31.34 31.51 -0.61
N LEU A 317 30.61 30.58 0.01
CA LEU A 317 29.65 29.70 -0.68
C LEU A 317 28.44 30.49 -1.21
N SER A 318 27.91 31.44 -0.45
CA SER A 318 26.80 32.29 -0.93
C SER A 318 27.20 33.14 -2.14
N LYS A 319 28.44 33.67 -2.18
CA LYS A 319 29.01 34.33 -3.36
C LYS A 319 29.12 33.39 -4.56
N LEU A 320 29.39 32.10 -4.36
CA LEU A 320 29.48 31.12 -5.44
C LEU A 320 28.09 30.70 -5.97
N LYS A 321 27.03 30.86 -5.15
CA LYS A 321 25.63 30.56 -5.51
C LYS A 321 24.99 31.69 -6.34
N ASN A 322 25.34 32.94 -6.06
CA ASN A 322 24.82 34.13 -6.75
C ASN A 322 25.68 34.46 -7.98
N THR A 323 25.24 33.99 -9.15
CA THR A 323 26.02 34.05 -10.40
C THR A 323 25.94 35.39 -11.15
N GLU A 324 25.11 36.34 -10.72
CA GLU A 324 24.97 37.64 -11.39
C GLU A 324 26.15 38.59 -11.11
N ASP A 325 26.83 38.47 -9.96
CA ASP A 325 27.82 39.48 -9.53
C ASP A 325 29.30 39.16 -9.87
N TRP A 326 29.67 37.90 -10.16
CA TRP A 326 31.10 37.51 -10.18
C TRP A 326 31.65 37.03 -11.52
N VAL A 327 30.78 36.68 -12.48
CA VAL A 327 31.22 36.02 -13.74
C VAL A 327 31.83 37.01 -14.74
N VAL A 328 31.80 38.31 -14.48
CA VAL A 328 32.22 39.34 -15.45
C VAL A 328 33.59 39.98 -15.16
N SER A 329 34.14 39.92 -13.93
CA SER A 329 35.20 40.88 -13.59
C SER A 329 36.59 40.33 -13.19
N VAL A 330 36.78 39.13 -12.60
CA VAL A 330 38.14 38.68 -12.22
C VAL A 330 38.30 37.13 -12.17
N PRO A 331 39.10 36.50 -13.06
CA PRO A 331 39.45 35.06 -12.99
C PRO A 331 40.18 34.66 -11.69
N ASP A 332 41.08 35.51 -11.19
CA ASP A 332 41.87 35.26 -9.98
C ASP A 332 41.00 35.09 -8.72
N GLY A 333 39.89 35.82 -8.65
CA GLY A 333 38.99 35.80 -7.51
C GLY A 333 38.19 34.49 -7.36
N ARG A 334 37.90 33.77 -8.46
CA ARG A 334 37.26 32.44 -8.40
C ARG A 334 38.26 31.38 -7.92
N ILE A 335 39.52 31.48 -8.35
CA ILE A 335 40.58 30.57 -7.91
C ILE A 335 40.83 30.77 -6.41
N GLU A 336 40.92 32.02 -5.95
CA GLU A 336 41.10 32.34 -4.53
C GLU A 336 39.97 31.75 -3.67
N VAL A 337 38.72 31.95 -4.07
CA VAL A 337 37.55 31.36 -3.40
C VAL A 337 37.65 29.82 -3.32
N LEU A 338 37.93 29.14 -4.42
CA LEU A 338 38.05 27.68 -4.43
C LEU A 338 39.21 27.20 -3.55
N THR A 339 40.35 27.92 -3.53
CA THR A 339 41.48 27.58 -2.66
C THR A 339 41.16 27.76 -1.16
N ILE A 340 40.31 28.72 -0.80
CA ILE A 340 39.84 28.89 0.59
C ILE A 340 39.02 27.67 1.02
N ILE A 341 38.08 27.22 0.17
CA ILE A 341 37.24 26.04 0.45
C ILE A 341 38.10 24.77 0.47
N GLU A 342 39.03 24.60 -0.46
CA GLU A 342 39.96 23.46 -0.51
C GLU A 342 40.84 23.39 0.75
N ARG A 343 41.35 24.53 1.22
CA ARG A 343 42.12 24.60 2.48
C ARG A 343 41.28 24.21 3.68
N TYR A 344 39.99 24.57 3.69
CA TYR A 344 39.05 24.18 4.72
C TYR A 344 38.80 22.67 4.71
N ASN A 345 38.49 22.10 3.54
CA ASN A 345 38.28 20.65 3.39
C ASN A 345 39.52 19.84 3.77
N THR A 346 40.71 20.33 3.41
CA THR A 346 41.98 19.67 3.76
C THR A 346 42.18 19.63 5.27
N ARG A 347 41.84 20.72 5.99
CA ARG A 347 41.92 20.75 7.47
C ARG A 347 40.97 19.73 8.11
N LEU A 348 39.72 19.65 7.63
CA LEU A 348 38.75 18.67 8.11
C LEU A 348 39.23 17.24 7.81
N SER A 349 39.73 16.99 6.62
CA SER A 349 40.26 15.68 6.21
C SER A 349 41.45 15.21 7.05
N THR A 350 42.24 16.16 7.57
CA THR A 350 43.35 15.88 8.51
C THR A 350 42.92 15.80 9.98
N ALA A 351 41.68 16.14 10.31
CA ALA A 351 41.15 16.02 11.67
C ALA A 351 41.08 14.55 12.11
N SER A 352 41.05 14.29 13.43
CA SER A 352 41.36 12.97 13.97
C SER A 352 40.43 11.88 13.45
N LYS A 353 41.02 10.84 12.85
CA LYS A 353 40.35 9.57 12.53
C LYS A 353 39.94 8.91 13.84
N LYS A 354 38.66 8.55 13.99
CA LYS A 354 38.08 8.09 15.26
C LYS A 354 38.21 6.58 15.46
N PHE A 355 38.11 5.81 14.38
CA PHE A 355 37.92 4.36 14.47
C PHE A 355 39.13 3.56 13.99
N GLY A 356 40.15 4.22 13.43
CA GLY A 356 41.40 3.59 13.00
C GLY A 356 41.24 2.72 11.75
N LEU A 357 40.16 2.92 10.97
CA LEU A 357 39.87 2.12 9.79
C LEU A 357 40.81 2.50 8.63
N LYS A 358 41.20 1.51 7.81
CA LYS A 358 42.05 1.73 6.64
C LYS A 358 41.30 2.60 5.62
N GLY A 359 41.83 3.79 5.35
CA GLY A 359 41.20 4.74 4.42
C GLY A 359 40.13 5.63 5.05
N GLU A 360 39.95 5.58 6.38
CA GLU A 360 39.00 6.43 7.10
C GLU A 360 39.23 7.91 6.76
N THR A 361 38.15 8.58 6.38
CA THR A 361 38.09 10.03 6.21
C THR A 361 37.19 10.62 7.30
N TYR A 362 37.40 11.90 7.59
CA TYR A 362 36.50 12.67 8.46
C TYR A 362 35.02 12.62 7.99
N HIS A 363 34.80 12.65 6.66
CA HIS A 363 33.46 12.70 6.07
C HIS A 363 32.70 11.38 6.17
N TRP A 364 33.38 10.25 6.39
CA TRP A 364 32.72 8.95 6.57
C TRP A 364 31.80 8.94 7.79
N THR A 365 32.20 9.59 8.89
CA THR A 365 31.45 9.58 10.15
C THR A 365 30.61 10.83 10.31
N GLN A 366 31.08 11.97 9.79
CA GLN A 366 30.39 13.24 10.00
C GLN A 366 29.31 13.51 8.95
N SER A 367 29.51 13.00 7.74
CA SER A 367 28.63 13.20 6.60
C SER A 367 27.97 11.90 6.16
N TYR A 368 27.91 10.89 7.05
CA TYR A 368 27.35 9.58 6.75
C TYR A 368 25.93 9.65 6.20
N HIS A 369 25.09 10.56 6.73
CA HIS A 369 23.71 10.73 6.31
C HIS A 369 23.59 11.23 4.86
N PHE A 370 24.59 11.98 4.37
CA PHE A 370 24.68 12.39 2.98
C PHE A 370 25.23 11.24 2.12
N ASN A 371 26.31 10.60 2.57
CA ASN A 371 26.95 9.50 1.84
C ASN A 371 26.01 8.29 1.67
N SER A 372 25.23 7.92 2.68
CA SER A 372 24.22 6.86 2.60
C SER A 372 23.16 7.17 1.56
N ARG A 373 22.69 8.43 1.47
CA ARG A 373 21.72 8.85 0.44
C ARG A 373 22.31 8.78 -0.97
N LEU A 374 23.57 9.18 -1.15
CA LEU A 374 24.24 8.99 -2.45
C LEU A 374 24.34 7.51 -2.81
N TYR A 375 24.67 6.65 -1.85
CA TYR A 375 24.77 5.22 -2.08
C TYR A 375 23.41 4.58 -2.40
N GLU A 376 22.33 5.00 -1.73
CA GLU A 376 20.95 4.59 -2.08
C GLU A 376 20.61 4.96 -3.53
N LYS A 377 21.03 6.15 -4.01
CA LYS A 377 20.86 6.55 -5.41
C LYS A 377 21.65 5.70 -6.38
N LEU A 378 22.86 5.29 -6.02
CA LEU A 378 23.61 4.31 -6.81
C LEU A 378 22.85 2.99 -6.86
N LEU A 379 22.50 2.40 -5.72
CA LEU A 379 21.77 1.11 -5.66
C LEU A 379 20.46 1.12 -6.45
N SER A 380 19.82 2.29 -6.58
CA SER A 380 18.62 2.45 -7.40
C SER A 380 18.86 2.23 -8.90
N SER A 381 20.10 2.21 -9.39
CA SER A 381 20.42 1.95 -10.79
C SER A 381 20.36 0.47 -11.19
N VAL A 382 20.12 -0.43 -10.23
CA VAL A 382 20.00 -1.88 -10.47
C VAL A 382 18.59 -2.25 -10.94
N PHE A 383 17.61 -1.38 -10.72
CA PHE A 383 16.23 -1.57 -11.16
C PHE A 383 16.05 -1.07 -12.60
N ASP A 384 15.19 -1.73 -13.35
CA ASP A 384 14.85 -1.29 -14.70
C ASP A 384 13.95 -0.04 -14.67
N ILE A 385 14.37 1.03 -15.35
CA ILE A 385 13.60 2.28 -15.50
C ILE A 385 12.25 2.11 -16.21
N LEU A 386 12.09 1.10 -17.06
CA LEU A 386 10.84 0.81 -17.76
C LEU A 386 9.94 -0.13 -16.95
N GLU A 387 10.56 -1.05 -16.21
CA GLU A 387 9.88 -2.05 -15.39
C GLU A 387 10.39 -1.97 -13.93
N ASP A 388 9.87 -0.99 -13.18
CA ASP A 388 10.25 -0.65 -11.80
C ASP A 388 10.36 -1.83 -10.80
N GLY A 389 9.71 -2.95 -11.11
CA GLY A 389 9.66 -4.17 -10.30
C GLY A 389 10.73 -5.22 -10.62
N GLN A 390 11.51 -5.03 -11.67
CA GLN A 390 12.54 -5.98 -12.11
C GLN A 390 13.95 -5.42 -11.93
N LEU A 391 14.89 -6.33 -11.71
CA LEU A 391 16.31 -6.01 -11.78
C LEU A 391 16.80 -6.16 -13.21
N VAL A 392 17.76 -5.34 -13.60
CA VAL A 392 18.45 -5.46 -14.87
C VAL A 392 19.30 -6.74 -14.91
N GLU A 393 19.49 -7.34 -16.10
CA GLU A 393 20.28 -8.57 -16.25
C GLU A 393 21.71 -8.42 -15.69
N GLU A 394 22.33 -7.26 -15.88
CA GLU A 394 23.67 -6.92 -15.38
C GLU A 394 23.72 -6.39 -13.93
N ALA A 395 22.71 -6.73 -13.11
CA ALA A 395 22.59 -6.25 -11.74
C ALA A 395 23.84 -6.53 -10.87
N ASP A 396 24.39 -7.74 -10.95
CA ASP A 396 25.55 -8.15 -10.15
C ASP A 396 26.81 -7.37 -10.59
N GLU A 397 26.98 -7.13 -11.89
CA GLU A 397 28.08 -6.35 -12.45
C GLU A 397 28.00 -4.87 -12.07
N ILE A 398 26.79 -4.32 -12.04
CA ILE A 398 26.52 -2.96 -11.54
C ILE A 398 26.91 -2.86 -10.07
N LEU A 399 26.50 -3.82 -9.23
CA LEU A 399 26.84 -3.86 -7.80
C LEU A 399 28.35 -3.97 -7.57
N GLU A 400 29.07 -4.80 -8.33
CA GLU A 400 30.53 -4.89 -8.26
C GLU A 400 31.21 -3.57 -8.67
N THR A 401 30.63 -2.84 -9.62
CA THR A 401 31.13 -1.52 -10.04
C THR A 401 30.93 -0.48 -8.94
N MET A 402 29.82 -0.53 -8.20
CA MET A 402 29.55 0.36 -7.07
C MET A 402 30.52 0.19 -5.91
N LYS A 403 31.15 -0.98 -5.74
CA LYS A 403 32.17 -1.18 -4.69
C LYS A 403 33.35 -0.22 -4.81
N LEU A 404 33.59 0.35 -5.99
CA LEU A 404 34.61 1.37 -6.21
C LEU A 404 34.30 2.69 -5.48
N THR A 405 33.05 2.95 -5.10
CA THR A 405 32.65 4.16 -4.36
C THR A 405 32.80 4.00 -2.85
N TRP A 406 32.96 2.76 -2.34
CA TRP A 406 33.03 2.47 -0.92
C TRP A 406 34.14 3.25 -0.18
N PRO A 407 35.37 3.39 -0.72
CA PRO A 407 36.41 4.16 -0.04
C PRO A 407 36.12 5.67 0.02
N ILE A 408 35.26 6.19 -0.86
CA ILE A 408 34.88 7.61 -0.86
C ILE A 408 33.73 7.84 0.11
N LEU A 409 32.72 6.97 0.05
CA LEU A 409 31.47 7.12 0.82
C LEU A 409 31.54 6.54 2.24
N GLY A 410 32.51 5.67 2.54
CA GLY A 410 32.60 4.97 3.83
C GLY A 410 31.65 3.79 3.95
N ILE A 411 31.38 3.10 2.84
CA ILE A 411 30.47 1.94 2.84
C ILE A 411 31.25 0.67 3.15
N THR A 412 30.83 -0.04 4.18
CA THR A 412 31.31 -1.39 4.50
C THR A 412 30.40 -2.44 3.86
N GLN A 413 30.84 -3.70 3.78
CA GLN A 413 29.98 -4.79 3.30
C GLN A 413 28.67 -4.87 4.10
N LYS A 414 28.73 -4.72 5.43
CA LYS A 414 27.54 -4.74 6.29
C LYS A 414 26.61 -3.54 6.03
N LEU A 415 27.14 -2.34 5.79
CA LEU A 415 26.31 -1.19 5.37
C LEU A 415 25.68 -1.43 4.01
N HIS A 416 26.44 -1.98 3.06
CA HIS A 416 25.93 -2.29 1.74
C HIS A 416 24.77 -3.28 1.81
N ASP A 417 24.92 -4.40 2.51
CA ASP A 417 23.88 -5.41 2.60
C ASP A 417 22.60 -4.83 3.27
N ALA A 418 22.74 -3.93 4.25
CA ALA A 418 21.63 -3.25 4.91
C ALA A 418 20.93 -2.24 4.00
N LEU A 419 21.68 -1.35 3.36
CA LEU A 419 21.14 -0.36 2.42
C LEU A 419 20.54 -1.03 1.19
N TYR A 420 21.12 -2.12 0.71
CA TYR A 420 20.60 -2.86 -0.43
C TYR A 420 19.33 -3.63 -0.07
N ALA A 421 19.28 -4.31 1.08
CA ALA A 421 18.05 -4.90 1.60
C ALA A 421 16.93 -3.85 1.72
N TRP A 422 17.26 -2.66 2.21
CA TRP A 422 16.35 -1.53 2.35
C TRP A 422 15.82 -1.03 1.00
N VAL A 423 16.69 -0.74 0.03
CA VAL A 423 16.27 -0.24 -1.28
C VAL A 423 15.44 -1.29 -2.04
N LEU A 424 15.82 -2.57 -2.00
CA LEU A 424 15.01 -3.68 -2.54
C LEU A 424 13.63 -3.72 -1.89
N PHE A 425 13.56 -3.54 -0.58
CA PHE A 425 12.29 -3.55 0.16
C PHE A 425 11.42 -2.33 -0.15
N GLN A 426 12.02 -1.13 -0.27
CA GLN A 426 11.30 0.08 -0.68
C GLN A 426 10.66 -0.10 -2.06
N LYS A 427 11.40 -0.66 -3.02
CA LYS A 427 10.86 -0.97 -4.35
C LYS A 427 9.78 -2.03 -4.28
N PHE A 428 9.97 -3.10 -3.52
CA PHE A 428 8.91 -4.09 -3.26
C PHE A 428 7.64 -3.47 -2.66
N ALA A 429 7.75 -2.56 -1.69
CA ALA A 429 6.59 -1.93 -1.06
C ALA A 429 5.75 -1.13 -2.08
N GLN A 430 6.38 -0.61 -3.13
CA GLN A 430 5.75 0.11 -4.24
C GLN A 430 5.19 -0.83 -5.31
N THR A 431 5.96 -1.82 -5.76
CA THR A 431 5.64 -2.66 -6.93
C THR A 431 4.89 -3.94 -6.58
N ARG A 432 5.02 -4.41 -5.33
CA ARG A 432 4.50 -5.69 -4.81
C ARG A 432 5.08 -6.93 -5.50
N GLU A 433 6.24 -6.80 -6.14
CA GLU A 433 6.93 -7.91 -6.81
C GLU A 433 7.63 -8.86 -5.83
N ILE A 434 7.24 -10.14 -5.85
CA ILE A 434 7.74 -11.12 -4.88
C ILE A 434 9.24 -11.39 -4.99
N LEU A 435 9.83 -11.28 -6.18
CA LEU A 435 11.26 -11.54 -6.39
C LEU A 435 12.12 -10.56 -5.60
N LEU A 436 11.71 -9.29 -5.54
CA LEU A 436 12.38 -8.26 -4.74
C LEU A 436 12.32 -8.60 -3.24
N LEU A 437 11.18 -9.09 -2.74
CA LEU A 437 11.04 -9.51 -1.35
C LEU A 437 11.94 -10.69 -1.00
N LYS A 438 12.06 -11.68 -1.90
CA LYS A 438 12.98 -12.81 -1.74
C LYS A 438 14.44 -12.38 -1.72
N GLN A 439 14.80 -11.40 -2.55
CA GLN A 439 16.15 -10.82 -2.53
C GLN A 439 16.41 -10.04 -1.24
N THR A 440 15.43 -9.29 -0.73
CA THR A 440 15.53 -8.64 0.58
C THR A 440 15.80 -9.66 1.69
N ASP A 441 15.08 -10.78 1.72
CA ASP A 441 15.30 -11.87 2.69
C ASP A 441 16.73 -12.43 2.60
N LEU A 442 17.22 -12.70 1.38
CA LEU A 442 18.61 -13.13 1.18
C LEU A 442 19.64 -12.13 1.71
N GLN A 443 19.44 -10.83 1.49
CA GLN A 443 20.35 -9.79 1.99
C GLN A 443 20.31 -9.69 3.52
N ILE A 444 19.13 -9.84 4.13
CA ILE A 444 19.00 -9.85 5.61
C ILE A 444 19.67 -11.09 6.21
N GLN A 445 19.58 -12.25 5.56
CA GLN A 445 20.30 -13.44 6.00
C GLN A 445 21.82 -13.25 5.91
N LYS A 446 22.33 -12.62 4.84
CA LYS A 446 23.75 -12.23 4.74
C LYS A 446 24.17 -11.29 5.86
N LEU A 447 23.31 -10.34 6.23
CA LEU A 447 23.56 -9.41 7.33
C LEU A 447 23.81 -10.12 8.67
N GLN A 448 23.08 -11.20 8.93
CA GLN A 448 23.20 -11.99 10.16
C GLN A 448 24.47 -12.83 10.23
N LEU A 449 25.11 -13.11 9.08
CA LEU A 449 26.35 -13.89 8.99
C LEU A 449 27.61 -13.04 9.24
N HIS A 450 27.51 -11.71 9.29
CA HIS A 450 28.66 -10.84 9.53
C HIS A 450 29.15 -10.93 10.97
N ASN A 451 30.32 -11.53 11.16
CA ASN A 451 31.08 -11.43 12.41
C ASN A 451 31.81 -10.09 12.43
N ASN A 452 31.35 -9.17 13.27
CA ASN A 452 31.99 -7.87 13.38
C ASN A 452 33.19 -7.93 14.35
N VAL A 453 34.27 -7.26 13.98
CA VAL A 453 35.34 -6.89 14.92
C VAL A 453 34.89 -5.62 15.65
N ARG A 454 35.24 -5.44 16.93
CA ARG A 454 34.76 -4.34 17.79
C ARG A 454 34.88 -2.95 17.14
N GLU A 455 35.95 -2.66 16.41
CA GLU A 455 36.14 -1.37 15.75
C GLU A 455 35.11 -1.12 14.63
N ALA A 456 34.71 -2.17 13.92
CA ALA A 456 33.66 -2.08 12.90
C ALA A 456 32.29 -1.88 13.56
N GLU A 457 32.01 -2.47 14.71
CA GLU A 457 30.76 -2.24 15.46
C GLU A 457 30.63 -0.79 15.89
N LEU A 458 31.66 -0.26 16.55
CA LEU A 458 31.69 1.14 16.99
C LEU A 458 31.57 2.13 15.83
N TYR A 459 32.14 1.80 14.68
CA TYR A 459 31.96 2.60 13.46
C TYR A 459 30.50 2.61 13.00
N MET A 460 29.86 1.45 12.94
CA MET A 460 28.45 1.32 12.54
C MET A 460 27.51 2.05 13.51
N ASP A 461 27.79 1.96 14.81
CA ASP A 461 27.02 2.62 15.86
C ASP A 461 27.08 4.15 15.81
N SER A 462 28.05 4.71 15.07
CA SER A 462 28.11 6.16 14.84
C SER A 462 27.05 6.68 13.86
N PHE A 463 26.39 5.81 13.10
CA PHE A 463 25.44 6.16 12.04
C PHE A 463 24.02 6.28 12.62
N VAL A 464 23.73 7.42 13.26
CA VAL A 464 22.50 7.61 14.04
C VAL A 464 21.26 7.92 13.19
N CYS A 465 20.25 7.07 13.25
CA CYS A 465 18.95 7.30 12.65
C CYS A 465 17.89 7.63 13.71
N SER A 466 17.03 8.59 13.44
CA SER A 466 15.88 8.90 14.28
C SER A 466 14.75 7.90 14.05
N VAL A 467 14.26 7.31 15.13
CA VAL A 467 13.12 6.39 15.08
C VAL A 467 11.93 7.08 15.75
N GLU A 468 11.04 7.63 14.93
CA GLU A 468 9.73 8.10 15.37
C GLU A 468 8.72 6.96 15.27
N GLY A 469 8.21 6.51 16.41
CA GLY A 469 7.12 5.54 16.51
C GLY A 469 7.25 4.55 17.68
N PHE A 470 6.24 4.56 18.56
CA PHE A 470 5.95 3.54 19.58
C PHE A 470 6.89 3.44 20.81
N GLY A 471 6.74 4.38 21.74
CA GLY A 471 7.11 4.19 23.15
C GLY A 471 8.52 4.65 23.55
N SER A 472 9.45 4.75 22.61
CA SER A 472 10.70 5.49 22.81
C SER A 472 11.04 6.32 21.57
N ASN A 473 11.21 7.62 21.75
CA ASN A 473 11.94 8.44 20.78
C ASN A 473 13.41 8.04 20.92
N GLY A 474 13.81 7.02 20.16
CA GLY A 474 15.13 6.41 20.22
C GLY A 474 16.01 6.81 19.03
N ALA A 475 17.31 6.75 19.27
CA ALA A 475 18.33 6.74 18.23
C ALA A 475 18.77 5.28 18.02
N LEU A 476 18.69 4.79 16.78
CA LEU A 476 19.25 3.49 16.39
C LEU A 476 20.38 3.71 15.40
N ASN A 477 21.30 2.74 15.28
CA ASN A 477 22.23 2.76 14.17
C ASN A 477 21.48 2.49 12.84
N LEU A 478 22.12 2.79 11.71
CA LEU A 478 21.50 2.70 10.38
C LEU A 478 21.00 1.28 10.04
N VAL A 479 21.74 0.24 10.44
CA VAL A 479 21.38 -1.16 10.15
C VAL A 479 20.15 -1.55 10.95
N ASP A 480 20.15 -1.26 12.24
CA ASP A 480 19.03 -1.56 13.14
C ASP A 480 17.78 -0.76 12.74
N SER A 481 17.95 0.49 12.31
CA SER A 481 16.85 1.30 11.76
C SER A 481 16.26 0.67 10.49
N ALA A 482 17.09 0.24 9.54
CA ALA A 482 16.63 -0.41 8.31
C ALA A 482 15.84 -1.71 8.63
N LEU A 483 16.41 -2.58 9.46
CA LEU A 483 15.77 -3.83 9.86
C LEU A 483 14.47 -3.59 10.62
N LEU A 484 14.45 -2.63 11.56
CA LEU A 484 13.26 -2.28 12.31
C LEU A 484 12.16 -1.74 11.38
N LYS A 485 12.48 -0.83 10.45
CA LYS A 485 11.49 -0.24 9.54
C LYS A 485 10.90 -1.28 8.59
N ILE A 486 11.73 -2.17 8.03
CA ILE A 486 11.26 -3.32 7.22
C ILE A 486 10.32 -4.19 8.05
N ASN A 487 10.74 -4.56 9.26
CA ASN A 487 9.96 -5.40 10.15
C ASN A 487 8.62 -4.76 10.53
N MET A 488 8.62 -3.48 10.90
CA MET A 488 7.43 -2.72 11.26
C MET A 488 6.45 -2.63 10.11
N TRP A 489 6.93 -2.36 8.90
CA TRP A 489 6.07 -2.33 7.71
C TRP A 489 5.43 -3.69 7.47
N CYS A 490 6.21 -4.78 7.49
CA CYS A 490 5.69 -6.14 7.35
C CYS A 490 4.68 -6.49 8.46
N ARG A 491 5.00 -6.22 9.73
CA ARG A 491 4.09 -6.43 10.87
C ARG A 491 2.78 -5.66 10.70
N ARG A 492 2.81 -4.43 10.17
CA ARG A 492 1.60 -3.64 9.91
C ARG A 492 0.70 -4.27 8.85
N GLN A 493 1.28 -4.81 7.77
CA GLN A 493 0.53 -5.54 6.75
C GLN A 493 -0.02 -6.87 7.31
N LEU A 494 0.81 -7.61 8.06
CA LEU A 494 0.43 -8.90 8.66
C LEU A 494 -0.61 -8.75 9.78
N LYS A 495 -0.61 -7.68 10.58
CA LYS A 495 -1.68 -7.37 11.55
C LYS A 495 -3.06 -7.19 10.89
N ASN A 496 -3.13 -7.11 9.54
CA ASN A 496 -4.36 -7.08 8.76
C ASN A 496 -4.24 -7.96 7.48
N TYR A 497 -3.69 -9.17 7.61
CA TYR A 497 -3.40 -10.01 6.45
C TYR A 497 -4.66 -10.43 5.67
N HIS A 498 -5.82 -10.53 6.33
CA HIS A 498 -7.09 -10.85 5.68
C HIS A 498 -7.50 -9.83 4.60
N LEU A 499 -7.09 -8.56 4.76
CA LEU A 499 -7.37 -7.49 3.79
C LEU A 499 -6.34 -7.48 2.64
N TYR A 500 -5.05 -7.59 2.96
CA TYR A 500 -3.97 -7.36 1.99
C TYR A 500 -3.61 -8.58 1.16
N PHE A 501 -3.91 -9.79 1.64
CA PHE A 501 -3.51 -11.02 0.96
C PHE A 501 -4.73 -11.83 0.51
N SER A 502 -4.54 -12.56 -0.59
CA SER A 502 -5.49 -13.52 -1.15
C SER A 502 -4.76 -14.83 -1.40
N GLN A 503 -5.50 -15.87 -1.80
CA GLN A 503 -4.90 -17.16 -2.14
C GLN A 503 -3.87 -17.04 -3.28
N ALA A 504 -4.06 -16.11 -4.23
CA ALA A 504 -3.12 -15.86 -5.31
C ALA A 504 -1.77 -15.29 -4.84
N ASN A 505 -1.77 -14.53 -3.74
CA ASN A 505 -0.59 -13.83 -3.20
C ASN A 505 -0.09 -14.45 -1.88
N CYS A 506 -0.43 -15.70 -1.61
CA CYS A 506 -0.04 -16.42 -0.39
C CYS A 506 1.49 -16.55 -0.24
N SER A 507 2.22 -16.63 -1.35
CA SER A 507 3.69 -16.65 -1.35
C SER A 507 4.31 -15.36 -0.81
N ILE A 508 3.70 -14.20 -1.08
CA ILE A 508 4.15 -12.91 -0.52
C ILE A 508 3.89 -12.87 0.99
N PHE A 509 2.75 -13.39 1.44
CA PHE A 509 2.44 -13.53 2.86
C PHE A 509 3.47 -14.40 3.59
N GLU A 510 3.81 -15.56 3.04
CA GLU A 510 4.83 -16.45 3.61
C GLU A 510 6.22 -15.78 3.68
N SER A 511 6.64 -15.09 2.62
CA SER A 511 7.92 -14.36 2.62
C SER A 511 7.94 -13.20 3.63
N MET A 512 6.86 -12.42 3.76
CA MET A 512 6.78 -11.37 4.79
C MET A 512 6.79 -11.94 6.20
N LEU A 513 6.12 -13.08 6.41
CA LEU A 513 6.09 -13.75 7.70
C LEU A 513 7.50 -14.19 8.10
N ASN A 514 8.26 -14.80 7.19
CA ASN A 514 9.66 -15.19 7.42
C ASN A 514 10.52 -14.00 7.85
N LEU A 515 10.45 -12.89 7.12
CA LEU A 515 11.17 -11.66 7.48
C LEU A 515 10.82 -11.16 8.88
N VAL A 516 9.55 -11.31 9.28
CA VAL A 516 9.09 -10.85 10.59
C VAL A 516 9.56 -11.76 11.71
N LEU A 517 9.64 -13.06 11.45
CA LEU A 517 10.13 -14.06 12.39
C LEU A 517 11.63 -13.96 12.64
N LEU A 518 12.42 -13.48 11.67
CA LEU A 518 13.86 -13.22 11.85
C LEU A 518 14.19 -12.21 12.96
N SER A 519 13.21 -11.41 13.39
CA SER A 519 13.37 -10.46 14.50
C SER A 519 12.34 -10.66 15.62
N ALA A 520 11.81 -11.88 15.78
CA ALA A 520 10.80 -12.20 16.78
C ALA A 520 11.29 -11.96 18.22
N ALA A 521 12.61 -11.97 18.48
CA ALA A 521 13.19 -11.69 19.79
C ALA A 521 12.91 -10.26 20.33
N ASN A 522 12.52 -9.31 19.47
CA ASN A 522 12.29 -7.90 19.82
C ASN A 522 10.79 -7.58 19.97
N LEU A 523 10.02 -8.44 20.63
CA LEU A 523 8.62 -8.16 20.96
C LEU A 523 8.55 -7.18 22.16
N ASN A 524 7.66 -6.19 22.07
CA ASN A 524 7.36 -5.29 23.19
C ASN A 524 6.18 -5.86 23.97
N ASP A 525 6.24 -5.81 25.30
CA ASP A 525 5.22 -6.34 26.21
C ASP A 525 3.82 -5.73 25.99
N ASP A 526 3.75 -4.49 25.49
CA ASP A 526 2.50 -3.76 25.21
C ASP A 526 1.58 -4.46 24.18
N ASP A 527 2.14 -5.29 23.29
CA ASP A 527 1.36 -5.97 22.25
C ASP A 527 0.51 -7.14 22.82
N GLU A 528 0.88 -7.73 23.97
CA GLU A 528 0.20 -8.88 24.60
C GLU A 528 -0.97 -8.47 25.53
N GLU A 529 -0.86 -7.37 26.26
CA GLU A 529 -1.81 -7.02 27.35
C GLU A 529 -3.26 -6.76 26.85
N SER A 530 -3.43 -6.47 25.56
CA SER A 530 -4.73 -6.16 24.93
C SER A 530 -5.40 -7.37 24.21
N MET A 531 -4.88 -8.59 24.37
CA MET A 531 -5.37 -9.77 23.64
C MET A 531 -6.68 -10.35 24.21
N LEU A 532 -7.61 -10.76 23.33
CA LEU A 532 -8.82 -11.50 23.74
C LEU A 532 -8.51 -12.92 24.23
N ILE A 533 -7.46 -13.53 23.66
CA ILE A 533 -6.96 -14.84 24.05
C ILE A 533 -5.47 -14.66 24.33
N GLY A 534 -5.05 -14.89 25.58
CA GLY A 534 -3.64 -14.83 25.96
C GLY A 534 -2.82 -15.93 25.29
N THR A 535 -1.52 -15.69 25.16
CA THR A 535 -0.55 -16.69 24.68
C THR A 535 -0.39 -17.80 25.74
N PRO A 536 -0.21 -19.07 25.33
CA PRO A 536 0.05 -20.13 26.30
C PRO A 536 1.40 -19.91 27.02
N PRO A 537 1.49 -20.18 28.33
CA PRO A 537 2.71 -19.98 29.10
C PRO A 537 3.85 -20.87 28.56
N GLY A 538 5.03 -20.30 28.33
CA GLY A 538 6.18 -21.00 27.77
C GLY A 538 6.25 -21.04 26.24
N SER A 539 5.43 -20.25 25.54
CA SER A 539 5.50 -20.09 24.08
C SER A 539 6.83 -19.48 23.63
N SER A 540 7.32 -19.92 22.47
CA SER A 540 8.46 -19.26 21.81
C SER A 540 8.09 -17.84 21.37
N ALA A 541 9.08 -16.97 21.20
CA ALA A 541 8.86 -15.60 20.72
C ALA A 541 8.17 -15.60 19.33
N GLU A 542 8.52 -16.56 18.47
CA GLU A 542 7.91 -16.78 17.16
C GLU A 542 6.42 -17.16 17.28
N SER A 543 6.10 -18.12 18.15
CA SER A 543 4.71 -18.55 18.39
C SER A 543 3.87 -17.42 18.99
N THR A 544 4.42 -16.66 19.94
CA THR A 544 3.77 -15.47 20.51
C THR A 544 3.49 -14.42 19.45
N LEU A 545 4.46 -14.09 18.60
CA LEU A 545 4.29 -13.11 17.52
C LEU A 545 3.18 -13.55 16.54
N ILE A 546 3.18 -14.82 16.13
CA ILE A 546 2.15 -15.35 15.23
C ILE A 546 0.78 -15.31 15.88
N HIS A 547 0.66 -15.72 17.13
CA HIS A 547 -0.58 -15.64 17.90
C HIS A 547 -1.12 -14.21 17.92
N ILE A 548 -0.25 -13.23 18.19
CA ILE A 548 -0.61 -11.81 18.17
C ILE A 548 -1.12 -11.36 16.80
N LEU A 549 -0.43 -11.73 15.72
CA LEU A 549 -0.80 -11.36 14.34
C LEU A 549 -2.15 -11.94 13.94
N VAL A 550 -2.42 -13.21 14.27
CA VAL A 550 -3.69 -13.91 13.99
C VAL A 550 -4.84 -13.21 14.71
N VAL A 551 -4.73 -13.03 16.04
CA VAL A 551 -5.78 -12.39 16.84
C VAL A 551 -6.08 -10.99 16.33
N ARG A 552 -5.05 -10.17 16.05
CA ARG A 552 -5.22 -8.79 15.54
C ARG A 552 -5.85 -8.76 14.16
N SER A 553 -5.41 -9.62 13.23
CA SER A 553 -5.97 -9.62 11.89
C SER A 553 -7.44 -10.03 11.89
N ILE A 554 -7.84 -10.98 12.72
CA ILE A 554 -9.24 -11.41 12.82
C ILE A 554 -10.09 -10.31 13.45
N GLN A 555 -9.61 -9.65 14.50
CA GLN A 555 -10.33 -8.50 15.09
C GLN A 555 -10.58 -7.38 14.06
N VAL A 556 -9.61 -7.09 13.19
CA VAL A 556 -9.77 -6.09 12.13
C VAL A 556 -10.72 -6.58 11.03
N ALA A 557 -10.56 -7.83 10.57
CA ALA A 557 -11.43 -8.43 9.56
C ALA A 557 -12.89 -8.49 10.02
N TYR A 558 -13.11 -8.86 11.27
CA TYR A 558 -14.41 -8.87 11.92
C TYR A 558 -15.06 -7.49 11.94
N LYS A 559 -14.31 -6.44 12.31
CA LYS A 559 -14.83 -5.06 12.29
C LYS A 559 -15.24 -4.63 10.88
N HIS A 560 -14.46 -4.99 9.86
CA HIS A 560 -14.82 -4.70 8.47
C HIS A 560 -16.08 -5.46 8.04
N ALA A 561 -16.19 -6.75 8.39
CA ALA A 561 -17.38 -7.56 8.12
C ALA A 561 -18.64 -7.01 8.82
N LEU A 562 -18.50 -6.53 10.07
CA LEU A 562 -19.60 -5.90 10.81
C LEU A 562 -20.10 -4.63 10.12
N ILE A 563 -19.19 -3.77 9.65
CA ILE A 563 -19.54 -2.54 8.91
C ILE A 563 -20.18 -2.89 7.57
N ALA A 564 -19.65 -3.87 6.85
CA ALA A 564 -20.20 -4.33 5.57
C ALA A 564 -21.62 -4.90 5.75
N ALA A 565 -21.84 -5.73 6.77
CA ALA A 565 -23.13 -6.31 7.10
C ALA A 565 -24.16 -5.23 7.51
N ASP A 566 -23.78 -4.22 8.30
CA ASP A 566 -24.66 -3.08 8.63
C ASP A 566 -25.06 -2.30 7.36
N GLY A 567 -24.11 -2.09 6.43
CA GLY A 567 -24.38 -1.44 5.15
C GLY A 567 -25.34 -2.24 4.25
N GLN A 568 -25.07 -3.54 4.08
CA GLN A 568 -25.85 -4.44 3.23
C GLN A 568 -27.25 -4.76 3.79
N SER A 569 -27.42 -4.73 5.12
CA SER A 569 -28.70 -5.00 5.78
C SER A 569 -29.85 -4.15 5.23
N LYS A 570 -29.54 -2.89 4.90
CA LYS A 570 -30.49 -1.92 4.34
C LYS A 570 -30.85 -2.20 2.88
N ALA A 571 -29.97 -2.86 2.15
CA ALA A 571 -30.17 -3.18 0.73
C ALA A 571 -30.88 -4.52 0.55
N GLU A 572 -30.52 -5.53 1.36
CA GLU A 572 -31.09 -6.88 1.27
C GLU A 572 -32.33 -7.10 2.15
N PHE A 573 -32.73 -6.11 2.96
CA PHE A 573 -33.82 -6.23 3.94
C PHE A 573 -33.63 -7.42 4.89
N LYS A 574 -32.37 -7.76 5.22
CA LYS A 574 -32.00 -8.85 6.13
C LYS A 574 -31.35 -8.29 7.40
N HIS A 575 -31.48 -9.05 8.50
CA HIS A 575 -30.84 -8.65 9.75
C HIS A 575 -29.30 -8.68 9.63
N PRO A 576 -28.58 -7.66 10.13
CA PRO A 576 -27.11 -7.59 10.04
C PRO A 576 -26.37 -8.83 10.56
N LEU A 577 -26.88 -9.51 11.60
CA LEU A 577 -26.24 -10.72 12.15
C LEU A 577 -26.26 -11.92 11.18
N ILE A 578 -27.26 -11.98 10.29
CA ILE A 578 -27.35 -13.04 9.26
C ILE A 578 -26.25 -12.81 8.22
N LEU A 579 -26.13 -11.56 7.75
CA LEU A 579 -25.11 -11.16 6.79
C LEU A 579 -23.69 -11.28 7.38
N LEU A 580 -23.52 -10.93 8.66
CA LEU A 580 -22.28 -11.13 9.38
C LEU A 580 -21.89 -12.62 9.43
N ALA A 581 -22.84 -13.51 9.74
CA ALA A 581 -22.58 -14.95 9.76
C ALA A 581 -22.11 -15.47 8.39
N SER A 582 -22.72 -15.01 7.29
CA SER A 582 -22.29 -15.40 5.93
C SER A 582 -20.90 -14.86 5.58
N GLU A 583 -20.61 -13.60 5.89
CA GLU A 583 -19.30 -12.98 5.64
C GLU A 583 -18.19 -13.67 6.45
N LEU A 584 -18.45 -13.99 7.73
CA LEU A 584 -17.50 -14.70 8.57
C LEU A 584 -17.24 -16.13 8.08
N LYS A 585 -18.22 -16.83 7.50
CA LYS A 585 -17.97 -18.14 6.87
C LYS A 585 -16.98 -18.05 5.72
N LEU A 586 -17.09 -17.02 4.87
CA LEU A 586 -16.15 -16.80 3.78
C LEU A 586 -14.75 -16.47 4.31
N LEU A 587 -14.65 -15.68 5.37
CA LEU A 587 -13.37 -15.39 6.03
C LEU A 587 -12.75 -16.64 6.68
N VAL A 588 -13.55 -17.49 7.33
CA VAL A 588 -13.10 -18.77 7.88
C VAL A 588 -12.57 -19.69 6.78
N GLU A 589 -13.28 -19.80 5.64
CA GLU A 589 -12.79 -20.59 4.52
C GLU A 589 -11.46 -20.06 3.98
N LYS A 590 -11.33 -18.74 3.86
CA LYS A 590 -10.10 -18.08 3.44
C LYS A 590 -8.95 -18.33 4.44
N GLU A 591 -9.22 -18.23 5.74
CA GLU A 591 -8.25 -18.50 6.81
C GLU A 591 -7.73 -19.94 6.74
N CYS A 592 -8.64 -20.92 6.65
CA CYS A 592 -8.28 -22.33 6.60
C CYS A 592 -7.55 -22.72 5.31
N SER A 593 -7.94 -22.16 4.16
CA SER A 593 -7.37 -22.53 2.86
C SER A 593 -6.06 -21.80 2.51
N ALA A 594 -5.93 -20.53 2.89
CA ALA A 594 -4.81 -19.68 2.45
C ALA A 594 -3.76 -19.41 3.53
N PHE A 595 -4.14 -19.27 4.80
CA PHE A 595 -3.23 -18.74 5.84
C PHE A 595 -2.83 -19.80 6.87
N SER A 596 -3.80 -20.58 7.37
CA SER A 596 -3.57 -21.64 8.34
C SER A 596 -2.45 -22.63 7.93
N PRO A 597 -2.34 -23.09 6.67
CA PRO A 597 -1.27 -24.00 6.27
C PRO A 597 0.14 -23.40 6.37
N VAL A 598 0.27 -22.09 6.14
CA VAL A 598 1.56 -21.37 6.27
C VAL A 598 1.88 -21.13 7.74
N LEU A 599 0.90 -20.68 8.52
CA LEU A 599 1.06 -20.38 9.94
C LEU A 599 1.36 -21.64 10.77
N HIS A 600 0.76 -22.78 10.41
CA HIS A 600 0.94 -24.05 11.11
C HIS A 600 2.40 -24.53 11.15
N LYS A 601 3.22 -24.15 10.16
CA LYS A 601 4.66 -24.48 10.11
C LYS A 601 5.43 -23.92 11.32
N TYR A 602 5.01 -22.78 11.84
CA TYR A 602 5.71 -22.04 12.89
C TYR A 602 4.92 -22.02 14.21
N TYR A 603 3.58 -22.12 14.14
CA TYR A 603 2.71 -22.21 15.30
C TYR A 603 1.55 -23.19 15.01
N PRO A 604 1.64 -24.45 15.48
CA PRO A 604 0.65 -25.49 15.16
C PRO A 604 -0.80 -25.16 15.55
N GLU A 605 -0.96 -24.40 16.63
CA GLU A 605 -2.27 -23.98 17.17
C GLU A 605 -2.86 -22.75 16.46
N ALA A 606 -2.17 -22.14 15.48
CA ALA A 606 -2.61 -20.92 14.79
C ALA A 606 -4.05 -21.02 14.23
N GLY A 607 -4.36 -22.12 13.55
CA GLY A 607 -5.71 -22.37 13.01
C GLY A 607 -6.77 -22.54 14.10
N ARG A 608 -6.45 -23.23 15.21
CA ARG A 608 -7.37 -23.34 16.36
C ARG A 608 -7.64 -21.97 16.97
N VAL A 609 -6.60 -21.17 17.18
CA VAL A 609 -6.73 -19.80 17.72
C VAL A 609 -7.62 -18.98 16.79
N ALA A 610 -7.39 -19.03 15.48
CA ALA A 610 -8.18 -18.28 14.52
C ALA A 610 -9.68 -18.62 14.59
N LEU A 611 -10.02 -19.90 14.51
CA LEU A 611 -11.39 -20.40 14.57
C LEU A 611 -12.07 -20.05 15.92
N THR A 612 -11.32 -20.13 17.02
CA THR A 612 -11.81 -19.77 18.36
C THR A 612 -12.12 -18.27 18.46
N VAL A 613 -11.26 -17.41 17.90
CA VAL A 613 -11.50 -15.95 17.91
C VAL A 613 -12.71 -15.59 17.05
N PHE A 614 -12.87 -16.20 15.87
CA PHE A 614 -14.07 -16.02 15.03
C PHE A 614 -15.35 -16.42 15.79
N HIS A 615 -15.32 -17.58 16.45
CA HIS A 615 -16.42 -18.08 17.27
C HIS A 615 -16.77 -17.11 18.41
N LEU A 616 -15.76 -16.64 19.15
CA LEU A 616 -15.94 -15.74 20.29
C LEU A 616 -16.55 -14.39 19.88
N LEU A 617 -16.02 -13.77 18.81
CA LEU A 617 -16.47 -12.45 18.36
C LEU A 617 -17.91 -12.46 17.84
N TYR A 618 -18.31 -13.51 17.11
CA TYR A 618 -19.70 -13.65 16.70
C TYR A 618 -20.62 -13.94 17.89
N GLY A 619 -20.21 -14.88 18.77
CA GLY A 619 -20.97 -15.26 19.96
C GLY A 619 -21.29 -14.08 20.87
N GLN A 620 -20.33 -13.17 21.09
CA GLN A 620 -20.55 -11.95 21.86
C GLN A 620 -21.63 -11.03 21.27
N GLN A 621 -21.69 -10.88 19.94
CA GLN A 621 -22.77 -10.10 19.32
C GLN A 621 -24.12 -10.82 19.35
N LEU A 622 -24.10 -12.15 19.22
CA LEU A 622 -25.32 -12.94 19.35
C LEU A 622 -25.89 -12.85 20.76
N GLU A 623 -25.05 -12.94 21.80
CA GLU A 623 -25.46 -12.80 23.21
C GLU A 623 -26.07 -11.42 23.48
N LEU A 624 -25.41 -10.34 23.04
CA LEU A 624 -25.94 -8.98 23.14
C LEU A 624 -27.26 -8.80 22.40
N PHE A 625 -27.45 -9.48 21.26
CA PHE A 625 -28.73 -9.50 20.57
C PHE A 625 -29.78 -10.24 21.40
N LEU A 626 -29.49 -11.45 21.89
CA LEU A 626 -30.44 -12.26 22.66
C LEU A 626 -30.87 -11.63 23.99
N GLU A 627 -30.04 -10.77 24.59
CA GLU A 627 -30.39 -9.98 25.78
C GLU A 627 -31.36 -8.82 25.50
N GLY A 628 -31.54 -8.42 24.23
CA GLY A 628 -32.50 -7.38 23.83
C GLY A 628 -33.97 -7.78 24.06
N THR A 629 -34.90 -6.82 24.09
CA THR A 629 -36.32 -7.09 24.42
C THR A 629 -37.26 -7.30 23.22
N ASP A 630 -36.77 -7.15 21.98
CA ASP A 630 -37.60 -7.05 20.76
C ASP A 630 -37.30 -8.19 19.75
N HIS A 631 -37.65 -9.44 20.08
CA HIS A 631 -37.20 -10.65 19.34
C HIS A 631 -38.23 -11.37 18.46
N SER A 632 -39.16 -10.72 17.77
CA SER A 632 -40.20 -11.50 17.06
C SER A 632 -39.96 -11.75 15.57
N GLU A 633 -39.54 -10.76 14.76
CA GLU A 633 -39.69 -10.90 13.29
C GLU A 633 -38.59 -11.73 12.61
N ASN A 634 -37.32 -11.62 13.03
CA ASN A 634 -36.18 -12.28 12.36
C ASN A 634 -35.46 -13.34 13.20
N LEU A 635 -35.99 -13.68 14.39
CA LEU A 635 -35.29 -14.53 15.36
C LEU A 635 -35.00 -15.94 14.80
N LYS A 636 -35.94 -16.55 14.07
CA LYS A 636 -35.78 -17.87 13.45
C LYS A 636 -34.61 -17.91 12.46
N GLU A 637 -34.51 -16.90 11.59
CA GLU A 637 -33.45 -16.82 10.58
C GLU A 637 -32.08 -16.51 11.20
N ILE A 638 -32.04 -15.64 12.22
CA ILE A 638 -30.80 -15.32 12.96
C ILE A 638 -30.27 -16.57 13.64
N LEU A 639 -31.09 -17.27 14.43
CA LEU A 639 -30.70 -18.51 15.11
C LEU A 639 -30.24 -19.57 14.11
N GLY A 640 -30.89 -19.65 12.94
CA GLY A 640 -30.47 -20.56 11.89
C GLY A 640 -29.11 -20.22 11.27
N ALA A 641 -28.88 -18.93 10.98
CA ALA A 641 -27.59 -18.44 10.50
C ALA A 641 -26.47 -18.67 11.52
N SER A 642 -26.74 -18.42 12.80
CA SER A 642 -25.84 -18.67 13.92
C SER A 642 -25.49 -20.15 14.06
N SER A 643 -26.48 -21.03 13.98
CA SER A 643 -26.26 -22.50 14.09
C SER A 643 -25.42 -23.00 12.94
N SER A 644 -25.71 -22.54 11.73
CA SER A 644 -24.94 -22.90 10.56
C SER A 644 -23.49 -22.35 10.62
N PHE A 645 -23.25 -21.21 11.27
CA PHE A 645 -21.90 -20.69 11.50
C PHE A 645 -21.13 -21.50 12.55
N GLU A 646 -21.77 -21.82 13.68
CA GLU A 646 -21.20 -22.67 14.74
C GLU A 646 -20.82 -24.05 14.19
N LEU A 647 -21.71 -24.69 13.42
CA LEU A 647 -21.45 -25.97 12.76
C LEU A 647 -20.29 -25.87 11.77
N CYS A 648 -20.18 -24.77 11.01
CA CYS A 648 -19.06 -24.55 10.09
C CYS A 648 -17.72 -24.54 10.86
N ILE A 649 -17.64 -23.81 11.97
CA ILE A 649 -16.45 -23.77 12.82
C ILE A 649 -16.13 -25.15 13.40
N ALA A 650 -17.14 -25.85 13.94
CA ALA A 650 -16.96 -27.19 14.50
C ALA A 650 -16.44 -28.19 13.46
N GLN A 651 -17.01 -28.18 12.25
CA GLN A 651 -16.55 -29.01 11.12
C GLN A 651 -15.11 -28.70 10.74
N LYS A 652 -14.73 -27.42 10.63
CA LYS A 652 -13.35 -27.02 10.30
C LYS A 652 -12.37 -27.45 11.38
N LEU A 653 -12.70 -27.24 12.67
CA LEU A 653 -11.90 -27.71 13.79
C LEU A 653 -11.70 -29.22 13.76
N TYR A 654 -12.77 -29.99 13.58
CA TYR A 654 -12.70 -31.45 13.50
C TYR A 654 -11.86 -31.91 12.30
N SER A 655 -12.02 -31.29 11.13
CA SER A 655 -11.27 -31.64 9.92
C SER A 655 -9.76 -31.42 10.04
N MET A 656 -9.35 -30.35 10.74
CA MET A 656 -7.93 -29.97 10.86
C MET A 656 -7.22 -30.69 12.01
N TYR A 657 -7.96 -31.09 13.06
CA TYR A 657 -7.37 -31.48 14.33
C TYR A 657 -7.91 -32.79 14.93
N GLY A 658 -8.92 -33.40 14.31
CA GLY A 658 -9.57 -34.63 14.80
C GLY A 658 -10.23 -34.44 16.17
N GLU A 659 -10.43 -35.55 16.88
CA GLU A 659 -11.00 -35.59 18.25
C GLU A 659 -10.00 -35.18 19.35
N ALA A 660 -8.88 -34.52 19.03
CA ALA A 660 -7.82 -34.22 19.99
C ALA A 660 -8.31 -33.27 21.11
N ALA A 661 -8.93 -33.86 22.13
CA ALA A 661 -9.39 -33.25 23.36
C ALA A 661 -8.19 -33.03 24.27
N GLY A 662 -7.72 -31.78 24.34
CA GLY A 662 -6.62 -31.43 25.23
C GLY A 662 -6.12 -29.99 25.16
N SER A 663 -6.54 -29.16 24.20
CA SER A 663 -6.13 -27.75 24.14
C SER A 663 -6.88 -26.91 25.18
N SER A 664 -6.18 -26.02 25.89
CA SER A 664 -6.78 -24.98 26.76
C SER A 664 -7.81 -24.09 26.04
N LEU A 665 -7.74 -24.03 24.71
CA LEU A 665 -8.65 -23.32 23.83
C LEU A 665 -10.08 -23.87 23.83
N SER A 666 -10.30 -25.13 24.23
CA SER A 666 -11.64 -25.73 24.31
C SER A 666 -12.56 -24.99 25.30
N ASN A 667 -11.98 -24.34 26.32
CA ASN A 667 -12.72 -23.53 27.29
C ASN A 667 -13.44 -22.32 26.66
N PHE A 668 -12.95 -21.85 25.50
CA PHE A 668 -13.50 -20.69 24.77
C PHE A 668 -14.52 -21.09 23.69
N LEU A 669 -14.59 -22.37 23.33
CA LEU A 669 -15.54 -22.92 22.37
C LEU A 669 -16.80 -23.45 23.07
N LYS A 670 -17.49 -22.56 23.79
CA LYS A 670 -18.77 -22.88 24.43
C LYS A 670 -19.89 -22.77 23.39
N PRO A 671 -20.76 -23.78 23.24
CA PRO A 671 -21.87 -23.68 22.30
C PRO A 671 -22.75 -22.46 22.56
N TYR A 672 -23.31 -21.87 21.50
CA TYR A 672 -24.22 -20.72 21.57
C TYR A 672 -25.58 -21.03 22.20
N MET A 673 -25.83 -22.29 22.59
CA MET A 673 -27.08 -22.76 23.23
C MET A 673 -28.33 -22.41 22.41
N ILE A 674 -28.23 -22.52 21.09
CA ILE A 674 -29.30 -22.18 20.13
C ILE A 674 -30.54 -23.05 20.34
N ASP A 675 -30.34 -24.29 20.79
CA ASP A 675 -31.40 -25.23 21.16
C ASP A 675 -32.35 -24.65 22.21
N ARG A 676 -31.82 -23.97 23.23
CA ARG A 676 -32.60 -23.35 24.30
C ARG A 676 -33.56 -22.27 23.79
N PHE A 677 -33.12 -21.48 22.80
CA PHE A 677 -33.92 -20.38 22.24
C PHE A 677 -34.83 -20.83 21.09
N SER A 678 -34.41 -21.84 20.33
CA SER A 678 -35.16 -22.33 19.16
C SER A 678 -36.29 -23.30 19.51
N SER A 679 -36.19 -24.04 20.63
CA SER A 679 -37.18 -25.08 20.98
C SER A 679 -38.61 -24.53 21.09
N SER A 680 -38.80 -23.39 21.77
CA SER A 680 -40.14 -22.78 21.88
C SER A 680 -40.70 -22.31 20.53
N ILE A 681 -39.84 -21.77 19.66
CA ILE A 681 -40.20 -21.30 18.32
C ILE A 681 -40.60 -22.49 17.44
N ILE A 682 -39.83 -23.58 17.48
CA ILE A 682 -40.12 -24.80 16.71
C ILE A 682 -41.46 -25.40 17.18
N LEU A 683 -41.71 -25.46 18.48
CA LEU A 683 -42.96 -25.97 19.03
C LEU A 683 -44.16 -25.09 18.68
N GLN A 684 -44.03 -23.77 18.71
CA GLN A 684 -45.09 -22.85 18.27
C GLN A 684 -45.39 -23.00 16.78
N TRP A 685 -44.36 -23.10 15.94
CA TRP A 685 -44.53 -23.36 14.52
C TRP A 685 -45.20 -24.72 14.27
N LEU A 686 -44.76 -25.78 14.96
CA LEU A 686 -45.35 -27.12 14.87
C LEU A 686 -46.82 -27.10 15.28
N HIS A 687 -47.17 -26.38 16.36
CA HIS A 687 -48.57 -26.25 16.77
C HIS A 687 -49.42 -25.58 15.68
N ALA A 688 -48.94 -24.48 15.09
CA ALA A 688 -49.63 -23.83 13.98
C ALA A 688 -49.75 -24.75 12.75
N GLN A 689 -48.71 -25.52 12.43
CA GLN A 689 -48.77 -26.50 11.34
C GLN A 689 -49.75 -27.63 11.62
N HIS A 690 -49.84 -28.12 12.86
CA HIS A 690 -50.81 -29.15 13.22
C HIS A 690 -52.24 -28.66 12.98
N GLU A 691 -52.56 -27.42 13.37
CA GLU A 691 -53.87 -26.81 13.10
C GLU A 691 -54.13 -26.68 11.59
N ASN A 692 -53.14 -26.20 10.82
CA ASN A 692 -53.26 -26.05 9.36
C ASN A 692 -53.46 -27.40 8.66
N VAL A 693 -52.64 -28.41 8.97
CA VAL A 693 -52.75 -29.75 8.37
C VAL A 693 -54.10 -30.38 8.69
N LEU A 694 -54.58 -30.21 9.92
CA LEU A 694 -55.88 -30.73 10.34
C LEU A 694 -57.04 -29.99 9.64
N GLU A 695 -56.96 -28.67 9.50
CA GLU A 695 -57.95 -27.88 8.77
C GLU A 695 -57.97 -28.23 7.27
N TRP A 696 -56.80 -28.30 6.63
CA TRP A 696 -56.70 -28.67 5.23
C TRP A 696 -57.18 -30.10 4.98
N THR A 697 -56.87 -31.04 5.88
CA THR A 697 -57.40 -32.41 5.80
C THR A 697 -58.93 -32.41 5.82
N LYS A 698 -59.56 -31.65 6.72
CA LYS A 698 -61.03 -31.53 6.77
C LYS A 698 -61.62 -30.92 5.49
N ARG A 699 -61.04 -29.83 5.00
CA ARG A 699 -61.50 -29.16 3.77
C ARG A 699 -61.35 -30.08 2.55
N THR A 700 -60.25 -30.81 2.45
CA THR A 700 -59.99 -31.77 1.37
C THR A 700 -61.00 -32.92 1.39
N ILE A 701 -61.45 -33.35 2.57
CA ILE A 701 -62.54 -34.33 2.71
C ILE A 701 -63.89 -33.74 2.30
N GLU A 702 -64.19 -32.50 2.67
CA GLU A 702 -65.48 -31.83 2.36
C GLU A 702 -65.69 -31.61 0.85
N ILE A 703 -64.61 -31.46 0.08
CA ILE A 703 -64.63 -31.20 -1.37
C ILE A 703 -64.56 -32.51 -2.19
N GLU A 704 -64.42 -33.66 -1.55
CA GLU A 704 -64.22 -34.94 -2.23
C GLU A 704 -65.52 -35.50 -2.85
N ASP A 705 -65.49 -35.78 -4.16
CA ASP A 705 -66.60 -36.38 -4.92
C ASP A 705 -66.61 -37.93 -4.88
N TRP A 706 -65.61 -38.53 -4.22
CA TRP A 706 -65.41 -39.99 -4.06
C TRP A 706 -65.31 -40.80 -5.36
N GLU A 707 -64.89 -40.14 -6.45
CA GLU A 707 -64.59 -40.79 -7.72
C GLU A 707 -63.12 -41.23 -7.79
N PRO A 708 -62.83 -42.43 -8.33
CA PRO A 708 -61.45 -42.90 -8.44
C PRO A 708 -60.67 -42.06 -9.46
N LEU A 709 -59.45 -41.65 -9.09
CA LEU A 709 -58.54 -40.85 -9.91
C LEU A 709 -58.31 -41.41 -11.34
N SER A 710 -58.37 -42.73 -11.51
CA SER A 710 -58.47 -43.37 -12.83
C SER A 710 -58.92 -44.83 -12.72
N VAL A 711 -59.28 -45.45 -13.85
CA VAL A 711 -59.64 -46.89 -13.94
C VAL A 711 -58.53 -47.81 -13.40
N HIS A 712 -57.27 -47.36 -13.42
CA HIS A 712 -56.11 -48.11 -12.94
C HIS A 712 -55.64 -47.69 -11.52
N ARG A 713 -56.00 -46.50 -11.03
CA ARG A 713 -55.71 -46.00 -9.68
C ARG A 713 -57.01 -45.77 -8.93
N LYS A 714 -57.45 -46.78 -8.18
CA LYS A 714 -58.61 -46.74 -7.28
C LYS A 714 -58.29 -45.99 -5.98
N LEU A 715 -57.70 -44.81 -6.08
CA LEU A 715 -57.37 -43.94 -4.95
C LEU A 715 -58.29 -42.71 -5.00
N ALA A 716 -58.76 -42.28 -3.84
CA ALA A 716 -59.46 -41.02 -3.68
C ALA A 716 -58.50 -39.84 -3.90
N THR A 717 -59.01 -38.75 -4.46
CA THR A 717 -58.20 -37.55 -4.75
C THR A 717 -57.75 -36.90 -3.45
N SER A 718 -58.63 -36.88 -2.46
CA SER A 718 -58.39 -36.40 -1.11
C SER A 718 -57.21 -37.08 -0.40
N MET A 719 -57.04 -38.39 -0.55
CA MET A 719 -55.92 -39.12 0.09
C MET A 719 -54.56 -38.69 -0.47
N VAL A 720 -54.47 -38.47 -1.79
CA VAL A 720 -53.23 -38.01 -2.42
C VAL A 720 -52.87 -36.61 -1.94
N GLU A 721 -53.87 -35.73 -1.81
CA GLU A 721 -53.67 -34.36 -1.36
C GLU A 721 -53.31 -34.28 0.13
N VAL A 722 -53.90 -35.12 0.99
CA VAL A 722 -53.53 -35.24 2.40
C VAL A 722 -52.07 -35.68 2.55
N PHE A 723 -51.62 -36.68 1.79
CA PHE A 723 -50.22 -37.07 1.80
C PHE A 723 -49.29 -35.98 1.26
N ARG A 724 -49.70 -35.24 0.23
CA ARG A 724 -48.93 -34.09 -0.29
C ARG A 724 -48.73 -33.02 0.79
N ILE A 725 -49.78 -32.69 1.53
CA ILE A 725 -49.72 -31.74 2.66
C ILE A 725 -48.77 -32.24 3.76
N VAL A 726 -48.85 -33.53 4.10
CA VAL A 726 -47.97 -34.14 5.10
C VAL A 726 -46.51 -34.13 4.63
N GLU A 727 -46.23 -34.51 3.39
CA GLU A 727 -44.90 -34.47 2.78
C GLU A 727 -44.33 -33.04 2.79
N GLU A 728 -45.11 -32.05 2.35
CA GLU A 728 -44.69 -30.65 2.37
C GLU A 728 -44.39 -30.15 3.78
N THR A 729 -45.18 -30.57 4.78
CA THR A 729 -44.95 -30.23 6.19
C THR A 729 -43.67 -30.87 6.75
N ILE A 730 -43.42 -32.13 6.39
CA ILE A 730 -42.18 -32.85 6.74
C ILE A 730 -40.98 -32.17 6.10
N ASP A 731 -41.07 -31.81 4.81
CA ASP A 731 -40.02 -31.11 4.10
C ASP A 731 -39.73 -29.75 4.73
N GLN A 732 -40.76 -28.96 5.06
CA GLN A 732 -40.57 -27.68 5.75
C GLN A 732 -39.94 -27.84 7.14
N PHE A 733 -40.24 -28.93 7.86
CA PHE A 733 -39.66 -29.22 9.17
C PHE A 733 -38.16 -29.54 9.06
N PHE A 734 -37.76 -30.45 8.17
CA PHE A 734 -36.35 -30.83 8.00
C PHE A 734 -35.51 -29.77 7.28
N ASN A 735 -36.13 -28.93 6.44
CA ASN A 735 -35.48 -27.78 5.85
C ASN A 735 -35.36 -26.58 6.82
N SER A 736 -35.82 -26.72 8.07
CA SER A 736 -35.60 -25.69 9.07
C SER A 736 -34.10 -25.57 9.38
N SER A 737 -33.56 -24.36 9.33
CA SER A 737 -32.16 -24.06 9.65
C SER A 737 -31.84 -24.18 11.16
N LEU A 738 -32.77 -24.72 11.96
CA LEU A 738 -32.70 -24.75 13.42
C LEU A 738 -32.34 -26.16 13.92
N PRO A 739 -31.67 -26.28 15.08
CA PRO A 739 -31.40 -27.57 15.68
C PRO A 739 -32.71 -28.26 16.10
N LEU A 740 -32.95 -29.45 15.57
CA LEU A 740 -34.11 -30.28 15.87
C LEU A 740 -33.78 -31.27 17.00
N ASP A 741 -34.74 -31.52 17.88
CA ASP A 741 -34.65 -32.51 18.97
C ASP A 741 -35.74 -33.57 18.83
N ILE A 742 -35.57 -34.69 19.51
CA ILE A 742 -36.50 -35.82 19.57
C ILE A 742 -37.90 -35.37 19.99
N VAL A 743 -38.01 -34.37 20.87
CA VAL A 743 -39.30 -33.81 21.29
C VAL A 743 -40.03 -33.17 20.11
N HIS A 744 -39.33 -32.43 19.25
CA HIS A 744 -39.90 -31.80 18.05
C HIS A 744 -40.37 -32.87 17.06
N LEU A 745 -39.57 -33.91 16.84
CA LEU A 745 -39.93 -35.03 15.96
C LEU A 745 -41.17 -35.78 16.46
N ARG A 746 -41.26 -36.04 17.78
CA ARG A 746 -42.44 -36.66 18.38
C ARG A 746 -43.68 -35.81 18.21
N SER A 747 -43.56 -34.50 18.39
CA SER A 747 -44.68 -33.57 18.20
C SER A 747 -45.19 -33.61 16.76
N LEU A 748 -44.30 -33.51 15.76
CA LEU A 748 -44.65 -33.63 14.34
C LEU A 748 -45.41 -34.95 14.04
N LEU A 749 -44.90 -36.07 14.55
CA LEU A 749 -45.54 -37.38 14.38
C LEU A 749 -46.94 -37.44 14.98
N ILE A 750 -47.15 -36.81 16.15
CA ILE A 750 -48.48 -36.73 16.78
C ILE A 750 -49.44 -35.92 15.90
N GLY A 751 -48.99 -34.79 15.34
CA GLY A 751 -49.79 -33.96 14.44
C GLY A 751 -50.22 -34.71 13.18
N ILE A 752 -49.27 -35.36 12.50
CA ILE A 752 -49.53 -36.18 11.31
C ILE A 752 -50.49 -37.32 11.65
N THR A 753 -50.22 -38.08 12.72
CA THR A 753 -51.07 -39.22 13.11
C THR A 753 -52.49 -38.76 13.42
N SER A 754 -52.66 -37.62 14.09
CA SER A 754 -53.97 -37.06 14.40
C SER A 754 -54.75 -36.67 13.14
N SER A 755 -54.07 -36.06 12.15
CA SER A 755 -54.71 -35.72 10.86
C SER A 755 -55.19 -36.96 10.08
N LEU A 756 -54.36 -38.00 10.03
CA LEU A 756 -54.71 -39.27 9.38
C LEU A 756 -55.84 -40.00 10.12
N GLN A 757 -55.87 -39.94 11.45
CA GLN A 757 -56.97 -40.48 12.25
C GLN A 757 -58.29 -39.78 11.95
N VAL A 758 -58.30 -38.45 11.80
CA VAL A 758 -59.50 -37.69 11.41
C VAL A 758 -60.00 -38.14 10.03
N TYR A 759 -59.09 -38.33 9.08
CA TYR A 759 -59.43 -38.85 7.76
C TYR A 759 -60.06 -40.26 7.83
N LEU A 760 -59.46 -41.16 8.60
CA LEU A 760 -59.97 -42.53 8.80
C LEU A 760 -61.34 -42.54 9.50
N LEU A 761 -61.53 -41.74 10.55
CA LEU A 761 -62.81 -41.61 11.25
C LEU A 761 -63.91 -41.11 10.32
N HIS A 762 -63.60 -40.18 9.40
CA HIS A 762 -64.56 -39.74 8.40
C HIS A 762 -64.97 -40.87 7.45
N MET A 763 -64.00 -41.65 6.98
CA MET A 763 -64.26 -42.84 6.14
C MET A 763 -65.15 -43.87 6.85
N GLU A 764 -64.86 -44.17 8.11
CA GLU A 764 -65.65 -45.12 8.91
C GLU A 764 -67.10 -44.65 9.09
N ASN A 765 -67.30 -43.35 9.34
CA ASN A 765 -68.63 -42.75 9.47
C ASN A 765 -69.42 -42.76 8.14
N GLN A 766 -68.74 -42.69 6.99
CA GLN A 766 -69.39 -42.83 5.68
C GLN A 766 -69.74 -44.28 5.30
N GLN A 767 -69.06 -45.28 5.88
CA GLN A 767 -69.36 -46.70 5.67
C GLN A 767 -70.50 -47.23 6.56
N GLY A 768 -71.02 -46.40 7.47
CA GLY A 768 -72.16 -46.71 8.33
C GLY A 768 -73.51 -46.32 7.72
N PHE A 769 -73.88 -46.92 6.58
CA PHE A 769 -75.27 -47.05 6.11
C PHE A 769 -75.45 -48.32 5.29
#